data_AF-R7J3F7-F1
#
_entry.id   AF-R7J3F7-F1
#
_cell.length_a   1.000
_cell.length_b   1.000
_cell.length_c   1.000
_cell.angle_alpha   90.00
_cell.angle_beta   90.00
_cell.angle_gamma   90.00
#
_symmetry.space_group_name_H-M   'P 1'
#
loop_
_entity.id
_entity.type
_entity.pdbx_description
1 polymer ?
#
loop_
_entity_poly.entity_id
_entity_poly.type
_entity_poly.pdbx_seq_one_letter_code
_entity_poly.pdbx_strand_id
1 'polypeptide(L)'
;MRKAVLLSIMVLAGVLGIRAQRTWVEPSPSAYASHAVVYAAFVDKQGKPVEVRDCMVGAFIDDQCRAIATKSTVQGVNSTSVVYTFRIGVKDEDAGKTVKFYLKQSNAQIDFELAETLTVSGGDETIGGTPSNPFNLTFVPVTGLDINNESLTVQVGEEVTQYLRHIVSPNPQDATFKEEALIFYTSQDETALATHDDGTITAEQTGSGVVNIRYEGINSVSNEITVIVVDPVPTADKYVIASNPLTIELADYELDKVNILSRLNDNVTTTLKNPVFPDQFYMVEGPNVAKKILTFSYNADTNKATEVRAKEYGSTRVEWTYRIDAAGFNSDGSFNPRKEYSVTFGFDVNIVRGLTSISLPEMVKIGIGDANPTIKIETVPENLLLDESAIRWGIKTNAYTIGERIAGTNEWKINVLGLTLGENLDVYYNQLSARTTVSIQQRVNIDEGWHWFTLFAGQGDITLEEGISIGFGEAQEIRSQTQLLYNDPNYGFFGELKGMSWLDTYKINVKTGKTINYLIPGIDNYRQDEVTEYYGPGWNWSGFPYCFNHSVSQIFANSELADGTRIVSKNDGFTELNSGKWAGTLETIKAGEGYLVYYPGSSNVNVILPAEGLLKRVNNVPSIKRAPAQNIWNYDASRFADNMTIIARSDEELDADRYSIGAFVAGECRGEGKIIDGRIFITVHGENGEKVNFKLHDNLTGEYRDLAERVDFADMRGTFKSPMHFDTDGSAQGIQDVISDSEIDPEAEIYTISGQRVNSQNLAKGIYIVRTKTATRKLIKK
;
A
#
# COMPACT_ATOMS: atom_id res chain seq x y z
N MET A 1 10.03 15.06 42.65
CA MET A 1 9.18 15.32 43.82
C MET A 1 9.98 15.16 45.11
N ARG A 2 10.34 16.26 45.78
CA ARG A 2 10.90 16.43 47.16
C ARG A 2 11.83 17.64 47.33
N LYS A 3 12.18 18.37 46.26
CA LYS A 3 12.87 19.69 46.35
C LYS A 3 12.00 20.90 46.02
N ALA A 4 10.80 20.70 45.47
CA ALA A 4 9.87 21.79 45.13
C ALA A 4 8.92 22.21 46.28
N VAL A 5 8.83 21.43 47.36
CA VAL A 5 7.90 21.70 48.47
C VAL A 5 8.52 22.59 49.55
N LEU A 6 9.86 22.74 49.60
CA LEU A 6 10.51 23.61 50.59
C LEU A 6 10.56 25.09 50.17
N LEU A 7 10.53 25.41 48.87
CA LEU A 7 10.59 26.80 48.41
C LEU A 7 9.21 27.50 48.47
N SER A 8 8.12 26.73 48.32
CA SER A 8 6.75 27.25 48.41
C SER A 8 6.29 27.53 49.85
N ILE A 9 6.97 26.99 50.87
CA ILE A 9 6.67 27.25 52.29
C ILE A 9 7.49 28.45 52.83
N MET A 10 8.61 28.82 52.19
CA MET A 10 9.39 30.00 52.59
C MET A 10 8.89 31.34 52.02
N VAL A 11 8.08 31.34 50.95
CA VAL A 11 7.45 32.56 50.43
C VAL A 11 6.14 32.88 51.15
N LEU A 12 5.45 31.88 51.71
CA LEU A 12 4.19 32.09 52.43
C LEU A 12 4.37 32.57 53.89
N ALA A 13 5.59 32.52 54.44
CA ALA A 13 5.91 33.07 55.77
C ALA A 13 6.43 34.52 55.73
N GLY A 14 6.59 35.12 54.55
CA GLY A 14 7.21 36.43 54.37
C GLY A 14 6.25 37.62 54.25
N VAL A 15 4.94 37.42 54.08
CA VAL A 15 4.00 38.52 53.74
C VAL A 15 2.78 38.63 54.67
N LEU A 16 2.54 37.69 55.58
CA LEU A 16 1.50 37.84 56.61
C LEU A 16 2.10 38.02 58.00
N GLY A 17 2.92 39.07 58.13
CA GLY A 17 3.06 39.75 59.41
C GLY A 17 1.74 40.49 59.66
N ILE A 18 0.73 39.79 60.19
CA ILE A 18 -0.41 40.46 60.82
C ILE A 18 0.18 41.24 61.99
N ARG A 19 0.58 42.51 61.74
CA ARG A 19 0.85 43.46 62.81
C ARG A 19 -0.46 43.51 63.60
N ALA A 20 -0.41 43.05 64.85
CA ALA A 20 -1.51 43.26 65.78
C ALA A 20 -1.90 44.73 65.72
N GLN A 21 -3.20 45.01 65.55
CA GLN A 21 -3.70 46.36 65.39
C GLN A 21 -3.23 47.23 66.56
N ARG A 22 -2.63 48.40 66.27
CA ARG A 22 -2.15 49.31 67.33
C ARG A 22 -3.34 49.75 68.18
N THR A 23 -3.16 49.74 69.49
CA THR A 23 -4.23 50.11 70.42
C THR A 23 -4.25 51.63 70.59
N TRP A 24 -5.28 52.29 70.08
CA TRP A 24 -5.50 53.74 70.12
C TRP A 24 -6.24 54.19 71.39
N VAL A 25 -5.95 53.57 72.53
CA VAL A 25 -6.58 53.92 73.81
C VAL A 25 -5.74 54.98 74.49
N GLU A 26 -6.30 56.18 74.63
CA GLU A 26 -5.66 57.25 75.39
C GLU A 26 -5.56 56.86 76.87
N PRO A 27 -4.37 56.95 77.49
CA PRO A 27 -4.23 56.70 78.92
C PRO A 27 -4.99 57.75 79.74
N SER A 28 -5.45 57.38 80.94
CA SER A 28 -6.10 58.33 81.87
C SER A 28 -5.23 59.57 82.08
N PRO A 29 -5.78 60.79 82.14
CA PRO A 29 -5.02 62.01 82.46
C PRO A 29 -4.21 61.94 83.77
N SER A 30 -4.54 61.01 84.66
CA SER A 30 -3.83 60.75 85.93
C SER A 30 -2.77 59.64 85.86
N ALA A 31 -2.58 59.01 84.70
CA ALA A 31 -1.68 57.85 84.55
C ALA A 31 -0.19 58.24 84.55
N TYR A 32 0.12 59.52 84.32
CA TYR A 32 1.47 60.06 84.27
C TYR A 32 1.56 61.31 85.14
N ALA A 33 2.64 61.42 85.91
CA ALA A 33 2.91 62.59 86.74
C ALA A 33 3.51 63.75 85.94
N SER A 34 4.10 63.47 84.77
CA SER A 34 4.76 64.43 83.89
C SER A 34 4.32 64.27 82.44
N HIS A 35 4.34 65.37 81.69
CA HIS A 35 3.88 65.43 80.30
C HIS A 35 4.85 66.22 79.41
N ALA A 36 5.12 65.69 78.22
CA ALA A 36 5.71 66.43 77.12
C ALA A 36 4.61 67.03 76.24
N VAL A 37 4.57 68.35 76.12
CA VAL A 37 3.58 69.07 75.30
C VAL A 37 4.15 69.36 73.91
N VAL A 38 3.41 68.97 72.87
CA VAL A 38 3.76 69.22 71.47
C VAL A 38 2.61 69.92 70.77
N TYR A 39 2.90 71.04 70.09
CA TYR A 39 1.99 71.70 69.17
C TYR A 39 2.40 71.35 67.76
N ALA A 40 1.54 70.68 66.99
CA ALA A 40 1.83 70.25 65.63
C ALA A 40 0.83 70.79 64.61
N ALA A 41 1.25 70.88 63.34
CA ALA A 41 0.40 71.20 62.20
C ALA A 41 0.73 70.24 61.04
N PHE A 42 -0.27 69.91 60.22
CA PHE A 42 -0.04 69.11 59.02
C PHE A 42 0.36 70.00 57.85
N VAL A 43 1.39 69.58 57.12
CA VAL A 43 1.86 70.24 55.91
C VAL A 43 2.08 69.24 54.78
N ASP A 44 2.04 69.70 53.54
CA ASP A 44 2.53 68.91 52.41
C ASP A 44 4.07 68.90 52.37
N LYS A 45 4.66 68.22 51.37
CA LYS A 45 6.12 68.13 51.21
C LYS A 45 6.77 69.48 50.91
N GLN A 46 6.00 70.48 50.50
CA GLN A 46 6.44 71.84 50.20
C GLN A 46 6.22 72.79 51.40
N GLY A 47 5.72 72.27 52.53
CA GLY A 47 5.49 73.03 53.76
C GLY A 47 4.18 73.82 53.76
N LYS A 48 3.28 73.61 52.80
CA LYS A 48 1.97 74.27 52.76
C LYS A 48 0.99 73.56 53.70
N PRO A 49 0.14 74.30 54.45
CA PRO A 49 -0.83 73.69 55.36
C PRO A 49 -1.77 72.68 54.68
N VAL A 50 -1.95 71.52 55.31
CA VAL A 50 -2.88 70.46 54.90
C VAL A 50 -3.90 70.25 56.02
N GLU A 51 -5.18 70.20 55.67
CA GLU A 51 -6.21 69.80 56.64
C GLU A 51 -6.49 68.30 56.53
N VAL A 52 -6.26 67.56 57.61
CA VAL A 52 -6.75 66.18 57.77
C VAL A 52 -8.10 66.19 58.50
N ARG A 53 -9.14 65.64 57.86
CA ARG A 53 -10.52 65.62 58.37
C ARG A 53 -10.87 64.24 58.91
N ASP A 54 -11.70 64.19 59.96
CA ASP A 54 -12.25 62.96 60.55
C ASP A 54 -11.20 61.92 61.00
N CYS A 55 -9.99 62.40 61.31
CA CYS A 55 -8.84 61.60 61.72
C CYS A 55 -8.51 61.78 63.20
N MET A 56 -8.01 60.70 63.80
CA MET A 56 -7.29 60.69 65.07
C MET A 56 -5.79 60.80 64.78
N VAL A 57 -5.10 61.64 65.56
CA VAL A 57 -3.63 61.76 65.52
C VAL A 57 -3.10 61.35 66.88
N GLY A 58 -2.19 60.39 66.92
CA GLY A 58 -1.69 59.81 68.16
C GLY A 58 -0.17 59.89 68.26
N ALA A 59 0.31 60.09 69.49
CA ALA A 59 1.73 60.03 69.83
C ALA A 59 2.02 58.74 70.61
N PHE A 60 3.08 58.03 70.21
CA PHE A 60 3.41 56.70 70.72
C PHE A 60 4.87 56.64 71.15
N ILE A 61 5.12 55.95 72.27
CA ILE A 61 6.46 55.59 72.77
C ILE A 61 6.44 54.08 73.00
N ASP A 62 7.44 53.36 72.48
CA ASP A 62 7.53 51.88 72.55
C ASP A 62 6.21 51.19 72.12
N ASP A 63 5.61 51.66 71.02
CA ASP A 63 4.32 51.20 70.48
C ASP A 63 3.09 51.35 71.40
N GLN A 64 3.22 52.05 72.52
CA GLN A 64 2.10 52.37 73.41
C GLN A 64 1.58 53.79 73.15
N CYS A 65 0.25 53.93 73.01
CA CYS A 65 -0.38 55.24 72.85
C CYS A 65 -0.19 56.07 74.13
N ARG A 66 0.41 57.26 74.00
CA ARG A 66 0.72 58.17 75.11
C ARG A 66 -0.12 59.44 75.09
N ALA A 67 -0.66 59.81 73.92
CA ALA A 67 -1.60 60.91 73.77
C ALA A 67 -2.38 60.79 72.47
N ILE A 68 -3.61 61.29 72.48
CA ILE A 68 -4.37 61.61 71.27
C ILE A 68 -4.47 63.14 71.15
N ALA A 69 -4.20 63.69 69.98
CA ALA A 69 -4.17 65.13 69.81
C ALA A 69 -5.55 65.76 69.99
N THR A 70 -5.60 66.89 70.70
CA THR A 70 -6.75 67.79 70.66
C THR A 70 -6.59 68.78 69.51
N LYS A 71 -7.54 68.78 68.56
CA LYS A 71 -7.59 69.74 67.44
C LYS A 71 -8.07 71.10 67.94
N SER A 72 -7.31 72.17 67.68
CA SER A 72 -7.70 73.55 67.96
C SER A 72 -7.52 74.42 66.71
N THR A 73 -8.49 75.30 66.45
CA THR A 73 -8.41 76.26 65.35
C THR A 73 -7.82 77.57 65.85
N VAL A 74 -6.71 78.00 65.27
CA VAL A 74 -6.05 79.27 65.59
C VAL A 74 -6.28 80.25 64.44
N GLN A 75 -6.92 81.39 64.72
CA GLN A 75 -7.11 82.45 63.73
C GLN A 75 -5.93 83.44 63.75
N GLY A 76 -5.24 83.54 62.63
CA GLY A 76 -4.25 84.58 62.35
C GLY A 76 -4.85 85.73 61.53
N VAL A 77 -4.07 86.80 61.33
CA VAL A 77 -4.51 88.03 60.65
C VAL A 77 -4.93 87.80 59.19
N ASN A 78 -4.32 86.81 58.51
CA ASN A 78 -4.55 86.52 57.09
C ASN A 78 -4.78 85.01 56.77
N SER A 79 -4.83 84.14 57.77
CA SER A 79 -5.05 82.69 57.59
C SER A 79 -5.65 82.04 58.84
N THR A 80 -6.41 80.97 58.65
CA THR A 80 -6.83 80.07 59.73
C THR A 80 -5.92 78.84 59.70
N SER A 81 -5.24 78.54 60.80
CA SER A 81 -4.37 77.36 60.92
C SER A 81 -4.94 76.38 61.95
N VAL A 82 -4.86 75.09 61.67
CA VAL A 82 -5.24 74.03 62.61
C VAL A 82 -4.00 73.57 63.35
N VAL A 83 -4.04 73.62 64.68
CA VAL A 83 -2.97 73.14 65.56
C VAL A 83 -3.47 71.93 66.35
N TYR A 84 -2.68 70.86 66.34
CA TYR A 84 -2.90 69.61 67.06
C TYR A 84 -2.04 69.65 68.32
N THR A 85 -2.68 69.64 69.49
CA THR A 85 -1.96 69.67 70.77
C THR A 85 -1.90 68.27 71.35
N PHE A 86 -0.70 67.76 71.56
CA PHE A 86 -0.45 66.51 72.27
C PHE A 86 0.00 66.80 73.68
N ARG A 87 -0.57 66.09 74.66
CA ARG A 87 -0.09 66.02 76.05
C ARG A 87 0.43 64.61 76.29
N ILE A 88 1.67 64.36 75.90
CA ILE A 88 2.28 63.04 75.88
C ILE A 88 2.71 62.67 77.30
N GLY A 89 2.08 61.66 77.89
CA GLY A 89 2.50 61.15 79.20
C GLY A 89 3.90 60.55 79.15
N VAL A 90 4.79 60.98 80.06
CA VAL A 90 6.19 60.53 80.13
C VAL A 90 6.59 60.18 81.56
N LYS A 91 7.67 59.39 81.69
CA LYS A 91 8.33 59.04 82.95
C LYS A 91 9.85 59.19 82.80
N ASP A 92 10.59 59.21 83.91
CA ASP A 92 12.06 59.24 83.91
C ASP A 92 12.68 58.13 83.02
N GLU A 93 12.07 56.95 82.98
CA GLU A 93 12.51 55.82 82.15
C GLU A 93 12.33 56.04 80.63
N ASP A 94 11.53 57.02 80.22
CA ASP A 94 11.31 57.38 78.82
C ASP A 94 12.34 58.40 78.31
N ALA A 95 13.24 58.90 79.17
CA ALA A 95 14.28 59.84 78.78
C ALA A 95 15.14 59.29 77.61
N GLY A 96 15.23 60.04 76.53
CA GLY A 96 15.96 59.67 75.31
C GLY A 96 15.16 58.77 74.35
N LYS A 97 13.93 58.37 74.67
CA LYS A 97 13.09 57.58 73.77
C LYS A 97 12.43 58.44 72.70
N THR A 98 12.16 57.80 71.56
CA THR A 98 11.54 58.41 70.40
C THR A 98 10.02 58.39 70.51
N VAL A 99 9.40 59.54 70.31
CA VAL A 99 7.98 59.70 70.05
C VAL A 99 7.74 59.54 68.55
N LYS A 100 6.86 58.59 68.21
CA LYS A 100 6.34 58.39 66.86
C LYS A 100 4.93 58.93 66.76
N PHE A 101 4.63 59.54 65.62
CA PHE A 101 3.29 60.04 65.33
C PHE A 101 2.59 59.15 64.33
N TYR A 102 1.33 58.88 64.60
CA TYR A 102 0.47 58.11 63.73
C TYR A 102 -0.80 58.89 63.41
N LEU A 103 -1.35 58.63 62.24
CA LEU A 103 -2.59 59.21 61.76
C LEU A 103 -3.55 58.09 61.33
N LYS A 104 -4.80 58.14 61.79
CA LYS A 104 -5.80 57.11 61.51
C LYS A 104 -7.17 57.75 61.29
N GLN A 105 -7.92 57.33 60.28
CA GLN A 105 -9.33 57.73 60.16
C GLN A 105 -10.16 57.01 61.22
N SER A 106 -11.12 57.70 61.85
CA SER A 106 -11.77 57.24 63.09
C SER A 106 -12.36 55.82 63.04
N ASN A 107 -12.79 55.34 61.86
CA ASN A 107 -13.34 53.99 61.64
C ASN A 107 -12.47 53.07 60.75
N ALA A 108 -11.28 53.51 60.32
CA ALA A 108 -10.43 52.73 59.42
C ALA A 108 -9.66 51.62 60.17
N GLN A 109 -9.31 50.55 59.46
CA GLN A 109 -8.44 49.49 60.01
C GLN A 109 -6.95 49.85 59.93
N ILE A 110 -6.60 50.77 59.02
CA ILE A 110 -5.23 51.13 58.66
C ILE A 110 -4.87 52.50 59.28
N ASP A 111 -3.64 52.58 59.78
CA ASP A 111 -3.02 53.81 60.26
C ASP A 111 -1.72 54.11 59.50
N PHE A 112 -1.34 55.38 59.49
CA PHE A 112 -0.19 55.92 58.77
C PHE A 112 0.86 56.33 59.80
N GLU A 113 2.07 55.77 59.70
CA GLU A 113 3.24 56.26 60.43
C GLU A 113 3.72 57.53 59.74
N LEU A 114 3.86 58.61 60.49
CA LEU A 114 4.41 59.86 59.99
C LEU A 114 5.93 59.83 60.13
N ALA A 115 6.64 60.47 59.19
CA ALA A 115 8.10 60.40 59.12
C ALA A 115 8.77 61.16 60.27
N GLU A 116 8.14 62.23 60.73
CA GLU A 116 8.69 63.10 61.75
C GLU A 116 8.58 62.46 63.14
N THR A 117 9.65 62.60 63.93
CA THR A 117 9.74 62.07 65.28
C THR A 117 10.35 63.11 66.23
N LEU A 118 10.17 62.90 67.53
CA LEU A 118 10.75 63.73 68.58
C LEU A 118 11.39 62.84 69.65
N THR A 119 12.25 63.40 70.50
CA THR A 119 12.85 62.68 71.63
C THR A 119 12.46 63.37 72.92
N VAL A 120 11.97 62.61 73.92
CA VAL A 120 11.52 63.17 75.20
C VAL A 120 12.61 63.10 76.27
N SER A 121 12.58 64.01 77.24
CA SER A 121 13.53 64.07 78.37
C SER A 121 13.10 63.24 79.59
N GLY A 122 11.85 62.76 79.61
CA GLY A 122 11.28 61.94 80.70
C GLY A 122 10.57 62.75 81.80
N GLY A 123 10.63 64.08 81.76
CA GLY A 123 9.94 64.99 82.68
C GLY A 123 9.02 65.99 81.96
N ASP A 124 8.49 66.97 82.70
CA ASP A 124 7.65 68.02 82.11
C ASP A 124 8.44 68.89 81.13
N GLU A 125 7.98 68.96 79.88
CA GLU A 125 8.65 69.73 78.83
C GLU A 125 7.67 70.23 77.76
N THR A 126 8.10 71.22 76.98
CA THR A 126 7.44 71.62 75.72
C THR A 126 8.45 71.47 74.60
N ILE A 127 8.11 70.63 73.62
CA ILE A 127 9.03 70.17 72.58
C ILE A 127 8.34 70.24 71.21
N GLY A 128 9.13 70.51 70.17
CA GLY A 128 8.65 70.54 68.79
C GLY A 128 8.10 71.88 68.31
N GLY A 129 7.94 72.88 69.18
CA GLY A 129 7.56 74.25 68.77
C GLY A 129 6.49 74.90 69.66
N THR A 130 5.94 76.02 69.21
CA THR A 130 4.84 76.76 69.88
C THR A 130 3.62 76.84 68.96
N PRO A 131 2.42 77.23 69.44
CA PRO A 131 1.26 77.37 68.55
C PRO A 131 1.48 78.30 67.34
N SER A 132 2.33 79.32 67.47
CA SER A 132 2.69 80.25 66.39
C SER A 132 3.78 79.73 65.44
N ASN A 133 4.50 78.68 65.84
CA ASN A 133 5.51 77.99 65.03
C ASN A 133 5.48 76.49 65.38
N PRO A 134 4.44 75.76 64.91
CA PRO A 134 4.18 74.39 65.31
C PRO A 134 5.18 73.41 64.67
N PHE A 135 5.26 72.21 65.25
CA PHE A 135 5.93 71.06 64.68
C PHE A 135 5.20 70.61 63.41
N ASN A 136 5.90 70.60 62.27
CA ASN A 136 5.30 70.19 61.02
C ASN A 136 5.30 68.67 60.89
N LEU A 137 4.10 68.09 60.69
CA LEU A 137 3.89 66.69 60.35
C LEU A 137 3.57 66.61 58.86
N THR A 138 4.38 65.90 58.07
CA THR A 138 4.19 65.84 56.63
C THR A 138 3.15 64.78 56.26
N PHE A 139 2.09 65.19 55.55
CA PHE A 139 1.06 64.30 55.05
C PHE A 139 0.42 64.87 53.78
N VAL A 140 0.34 64.07 52.72
CA VAL A 140 -0.29 64.46 51.45
C VAL A 140 -1.49 63.52 51.21
N PRO A 141 -2.75 64.01 51.27
CA PRO A 141 -3.92 63.17 51.13
C PRO A 141 -4.08 62.67 49.69
N VAL A 142 -4.65 61.47 49.54
CA VAL A 142 -5.08 60.97 48.23
C VAL A 142 -6.36 61.73 47.84
N THR A 143 -6.39 62.28 46.63
CA THR A 143 -7.53 63.05 46.09
C THR A 143 -8.20 62.36 44.91
N GLY A 144 -7.53 61.37 44.30
CA GLY A 144 -8.07 60.50 43.27
C GLY A 144 -7.21 59.26 43.06
N LEU A 145 -7.65 58.37 42.17
CA LEU A 145 -6.88 57.21 41.71
C LEU A 145 -6.73 57.32 40.19
N ASP A 146 -5.50 57.27 39.71
CA ASP A 146 -5.18 57.21 38.29
C ASP A 146 -4.98 55.74 37.89
N ILE A 147 -5.57 55.35 36.75
CA ILE A 147 -5.48 53.98 36.21
C ILE A 147 -4.69 54.03 34.91
N ASN A 148 -3.54 53.37 34.90
CA ASN A 148 -2.72 53.18 33.72
C ASN A 148 -3.34 52.05 32.88
N ASN A 149 -4.27 52.44 31.99
CA ASN A 149 -4.88 51.71 30.87
C ASN A 149 -6.40 51.91 30.83
N GLU A 150 -6.98 51.93 29.62
CA GLU A 150 -8.45 52.01 29.44
C GLU A 150 -9.17 50.70 29.83
N SER A 151 -8.51 49.56 29.63
CA SER A 151 -8.99 48.23 30.00
C SER A 151 -7.83 47.28 30.26
N LEU A 152 -8.13 46.17 30.93
CA LEU A 152 -7.17 45.11 31.24
C LEU A 152 -7.67 43.77 30.68
N THR A 153 -6.91 43.14 29.79
CA THR A 153 -7.23 41.80 29.30
C THR A 153 -6.54 40.75 30.16
N VAL A 154 -7.26 39.71 30.59
CA VAL A 154 -6.74 38.62 31.44
C VAL A 154 -7.21 37.25 30.94
N GLN A 155 -6.52 36.18 31.31
CA GLN A 155 -6.91 34.81 30.94
C GLN A 155 -7.83 34.18 32.00
N VAL A 156 -8.78 33.34 31.57
CA VAL A 156 -9.59 32.52 32.49
C VAL A 156 -8.69 31.71 33.42
N GLY A 157 -9.02 31.69 34.71
CA GLY A 157 -8.30 31.02 35.78
C GLY A 157 -7.24 31.87 36.47
N GLU A 158 -6.95 33.08 35.98
CA GLU A 158 -5.98 33.98 36.63
C GLU A 158 -6.62 34.83 37.75
N GLU A 159 -5.81 35.14 38.77
CA GLU A 159 -6.16 36.14 39.78
C GLU A 159 -5.95 37.54 39.19
N VAL A 160 -7.02 38.32 39.04
CA VAL A 160 -7.00 39.66 38.46
C VAL A 160 -6.40 40.69 39.41
N THR A 161 -6.63 40.53 40.72
CA THR A 161 -6.17 41.48 41.75
C THR A 161 -4.66 41.69 41.74
N GLN A 162 -3.88 40.65 41.41
CA GLN A 162 -2.42 40.75 41.29
C GLN A 162 -1.99 41.77 40.23
N TYR A 163 -2.76 41.95 39.15
CA TYR A 163 -2.46 42.89 38.07
C TYR A 163 -2.96 44.30 38.37
N LEU A 164 -4.13 44.42 39.02
CA LEU A 164 -4.75 45.71 39.35
C LEU A 164 -3.81 46.59 40.20
N ARG A 165 -3.05 45.97 41.10
CA ARG A 165 -2.06 46.64 41.95
C ARG A 165 -0.93 47.33 41.17
N HIS A 166 -0.62 46.86 39.96
CA HIS A 166 0.42 47.45 39.11
C HIS A 166 -0.06 48.59 38.21
N ILE A 167 -1.38 48.75 38.05
CA ILE A 167 -1.97 49.76 37.17
C ILE A 167 -2.63 50.93 37.91
N VAL A 168 -2.85 50.79 39.22
CA VAL A 168 -3.46 51.84 40.06
C VAL A 168 -2.37 52.65 40.74
N SER A 169 -2.45 53.98 40.63
CA SER A 169 -1.60 54.92 41.37
C SER A 169 -2.41 56.02 42.04
N PRO A 170 -1.96 56.55 43.20
CA PRO A 170 -2.63 57.67 43.84
C PRO A 170 -2.44 58.97 43.06
N ASN A 171 -3.44 59.86 43.16
CA ASN A 171 -3.35 61.24 42.68
C ASN A 171 -3.53 62.20 43.88
N PRO A 172 -2.57 63.11 44.14
CA PRO A 172 -1.30 63.29 43.43
C PRO A 172 -0.33 62.12 43.65
N GLN A 173 0.62 61.93 42.73
CA GLN A 173 1.55 60.79 42.72
C GLN A 173 2.44 60.71 43.98
N ASP A 174 2.69 61.84 44.63
CA ASP A 174 3.51 61.93 45.83
C ASP A 174 2.70 61.83 47.15
N ALA A 175 1.41 61.47 47.05
CA ALA A 175 0.51 61.26 48.18
C ALA A 175 1.06 60.23 49.18
N THR A 176 0.69 60.40 50.45
CA THR A 176 0.98 59.43 51.53
C THR A 176 0.02 58.25 51.39
N PHE A 177 0.37 57.34 50.47
CA PHE A 177 -0.45 56.23 50.01
C PHE A 177 -0.01 54.90 50.62
N LYS A 178 -0.98 54.05 50.94
CA LYS A 178 -0.77 52.69 51.43
C LYS A 178 -1.53 51.71 50.54
N GLU A 179 -0.80 50.86 49.83
CA GLU A 179 -1.38 49.93 48.87
C GLU A 179 -2.31 48.90 49.54
N GLU A 180 -2.06 48.58 50.80
CA GLU A 180 -2.92 47.72 51.61
C GLU A 180 -4.31 48.31 51.87
N ALA A 181 -4.52 49.61 51.62
CA ALA A 181 -5.82 50.28 51.73
C ALA A 181 -6.64 50.27 50.42
N LEU A 182 -6.12 49.68 49.35
CA LEU A 182 -6.90 49.42 48.14
C LEU A 182 -7.80 48.20 48.31
N ILE A 183 -9.07 48.39 48.01
CA ILE A 183 -10.10 47.37 47.98
C ILE A 183 -10.61 47.25 46.55
N PHE A 184 -10.66 46.01 46.06
CA PHE A 184 -11.16 45.67 44.73
C PHE A 184 -12.43 44.84 44.89
N TYR A 185 -13.47 45.17 44.13
CA TYR A 185 -14.70 44.40 44.12
C TYR A 185 -15.42 44.52 42.78
N THR A 186 -16.17 43.48 42.43
CA THR A 186 -17.01 43.43 41.23
C THR A 186 -18.44 43.86 41.57
N SER A 187 -19.25 44.22 40.57
CA SER A 187 -20.68 44.43 40.74
C SER A 187 -21.41 43.12 41.05
N GLN A 188 -22.54 43.22 41.76
CA GLN A 188 -23.46 42.10 41.89
C GLN A 188 -24.02 41.82 40.49
N ASP A 189 -23.88 40.59 40.00
CA ASP A 189 -24.28 40.09 38.67
C ASP A 189 -23.15 39.90 37.63
N GLU A 190 -21.89 40.14 38.01
CA GLU A 190 -20.75 39.85 37.15
C GLU A 190 -20.52 38.35 37.04
N THR A 191 -20.49 37.84 35.81
CA THR A 191 -20.31 36.41 35.57
C THR A 191 -18.90 36.07 35.10
N ALA A 192 -18.23 36.99 34.38
CA ALA A 192 -16.85 36.82 33.92
C ALA A 192 -15.80 36.87 35.06
N LEU A 193 -16.14 37.53 36.17
CA LEU A 193 -15.27 37.76 37.31
C LEU A 193 -15.96 37.30 38.59
N ALA A 194 -15.21 36.78 39.54
CA ALA A 194 -15.71 36.48 40.88
C ALA A 194 -14.86 37.16 41.94
N THR A 195 -15.51 37.82 42.90
CA THR A 195 -14.85 38.34 44.11
C THR A 195 -15.00 37.33 45.25
N HIS A 196 -13.88 36.98 45.89
CA HIS A 196 -13.83 36.03 47.00
C HIS A 196 -13.85 36.73 48.35
N ASP A 197 -14.12 35.98 49.42
CA ASP A 197 -14.21 36.49 50.80
C ASP A 197 -12.92 37.17 51.30
N ASP A 198 -11.77 36.81 50.72
CA ASP A 198 -10.47 37.39 51.02
C ASP A 198 -10.15 38.68 50.23
N GLY A 199 -11.08 39.14 49.38
CA GLY A 199 -10.93 40.32 48.54
C GLY A 199 -10.16 40.09 47.24
N THR A 200 -9.78 38.85 46.92
CA THR A 200 -9.21 38.52 45.61
C THR A 200 -10.30 38.44 44.54
N ILE A 201 -9.93 38.73 43.30
CA ILE A 201 -10.80 38.64 42.13
C ILE A 201 -10.18 37.64 41.17
N THR A 202 -10.95 36.64 40.72
CA THR A 202 -10.52 35.67 39.70
C THR A 202 -11.32 35.85 38.41
N ALA A 203 -10.68 35.52 37.30
CA ALA A 203 -11.32 35.45 35.99
C ALA A 203 -11.96 34.06 35.80
N GLU A 204 -13.28 33.96 35.84
CA GLU A 204 -14.00 32.67 35.88
C GLU A 204 -14.47 32.19 34.51
N GLN A 205 -14.88 33.11 33.65
CA GLN A 205 -15.34 32.78 32.30
C GLN A 205 -15.10 33.94 31.33
N THR A 206 -15.11 33.62 30.04
CA THR A 206 -14.93 34.62 28.99
C THR A 206 -16.03 35.68 29.01
N GLY A 207 -15.65 36.92 28.71
CA GLY A 207 -16.58 38.05 28.73
C GLY A 207 -15.89 39.34 29.16
N SER A 208 -16.68 40.25 29.72
CA SER A 208 -16.22 41.53 30.24
C SER A 208 -16.88 41.76 31.59
N GLY A 209 -16.15 42.35 32.53
CA GLY A 209 -16.68 42.76 33.83
C GLY A 209 -16.02 44.04 34.30
N VAL A 210 -16.69 44.77 35.18
CA VAL A 210 -16.16 46.00 35.77
C VAL A 210 -15.61 45.72 37.16
N VAL A 211 -14.38 46.13 37.40
CA VAL A 211 -13.79 46.11 38.75
C VAL A 211 -13.80 47.52 39.31
N ASN A 212 -14.51 47.67 40.43
CA ASN A 212 -14.50 48.88 41.24
C ASN A 212 -13.25 48.86 42.14
N ILE A 213 -12.54 49.98 42.14
CA ILE A 213 -11.32 50.20 42.90
C ILE A 213 -11.61 51.29 43.92
N ARG A 214 -11.53 50.96 45.20
CA ARG A 214 -11.75 51.92 46.29
C ARG A 214 -10.49 52.00 47.15
N TYR A 215 -10.08 53.23 47.45
CA TYR A 215 -9.07 53.48 48.47
C TYR A 215 -9.75 53.87 49.77
N GLU A 216 -9.63 53.04 50.81
CA GLU A 216 -10.20 53.29 52.15
C GLU A 216 -9.15 53.81 53.15
N GLY A 217 -8.12 54.50 52.66
CA GLY A 217 -7.20 55.27 53.48
C GLY A 217 -7.82 56.61 53.91
N ILE A 218 -6.96 57.59 54.23
CA ILE A 218 -7.43 58.93 54.62
C ILE A 218 -7.90 59.67 53.37
N ASN A 219 -9.19 60.00 53.38
CA ASN A 219 -9.98 60.48 52.24
C ASN A 219 -10.33 59.36 51.26
N SER A 220 -11.57 58.85 51.36
CA SER A 220 -12.04 57.75 50.52
C SER A 220 -12.27 58.22 49.09
N VAL A 221 -11.64 57.55 48.14
CA VAL A 221 -11.81 57.80 46.69
C VAL A 221 -12.03 56.49 45.96
N SER A 222 -12.69 56.56 44.79
CA SER A 222 -12.98 55.39 43.97
C SER A 222 -12.76 55.67 42.49
N ASN A 223 -12.42 54.62 41.75
CA ASN A 223 -12.36 54.59 40.29
C ASN A 223 -12.74 53.18 39.82
N GLU A 224 -12.86 52.94 38.52
CA GLU A 224 -13.24 51.64 37.96
C GLU A 224 -12.45 51.31 36.69
N ILE A 225 -12.27 50.01 36.42
CA ILE A 225 -11.65 49.53 35.19
C ILE A 225 -12.47 48.39 34.58
N THR A 226 -12.57 48.39 33.25
CA THR A 226 -13.11 47.24 32.51
C THR A 226 -12.05 46.15 32.38
N VAL A 227 -12.37 44.94 32.81
CA VAL A 227 -11.54 43.74 32.65
C VAL A 227 -12.18 42.83 31.61
N ILE A 228 -11.41 42.50 30.56
CA ILE A 228 -11.81 41.61 29.49
C ILE A 228 -11.19 40.24 29.76
N VAL A 229 -12.02 39.21 29.87
CA VAL A 229 -11.60 37.83 30.13
C VAL A 229 -11.62 37.03 28.84
N VAL A 230 -10.48 36.45 28.48
CA VAL A 230 -10.31 35.61 27.29
C VAL A 230 -9.89 34.19 27.68
N ASP A 231 -10.18 33.22 26.81
CA ASP A 231 -9.71 31.84 27.03
C ASP A 231 -8.17 31.80 27.01
N PRO A 232 -7.56 30.95 27.86
CA PRO A 232 -6.12 30.81 27.88
C PRO A 232 -5.62 30.22 26.56
N VAL A 233 -4.39 30.57 26.19
CA VAL A 233 -3.75 29.95 25.01
C VAL A 233 -3.63 28.44 25.22
N PRO A 234 -4.21 27.60 24.36
CA PRO A 234 -4.12 26.16 24.53
C PRO A 234 -2.71 25.65 24.30
N THR A 235 -2.42 24.47 24.83
CA THR A 235 -1.15 23.80 24.55
C THR A 235 -1.17 23.10 23.20
N ALA A 236 -0.01 22.98 22.56
CA ALA A 236 0.12 22.43 21.20
C ALA A 236 -0.38 20.97 21.07
N ASP A 237 -0.33 20.17 22.14
CA ASP A 237 -0.82 18.78 22.18
C ASP A 237 -2.33 18.65 21.99
N LYS A 238 -3.10 19.75 22.07
CA LYS A 238 -4.55 19.76 21.79
C LYS A 238 -4.89 19.75 20.30
N TYR A 239 -3.89 19.89 19.43
CA TYR A 239 -4.02 19.83 17.97
C TYR A 239 -3.32 18.58 17.46
N VAL A 240 -4.11 17.55 17.14
CA VAL A 240 -3.61 16.24 16.74
C VAL A 240 -3.38 16.21 15.23
N ILE A 241 -2.14 15.93 14.84
CA ILE A 241 -1.71 15.82 13.45
C ILE A 241 -1.91 14.38 12.99
N ALA A 242 -2.73 14.16 11.96
CA ALA A 242 -3.04 12.83 11.45
C ALA A 242 -1.87 12.18 10.70
N SER A 243 -1.12 12.98 9.92
CA SER A 243 0.06 12.55 9.16
C SER A 243 1.20 13.58 9.27
N ASN A 244 2.42 13.12 9.56
CA ASN A 244 3.61 13.94 9.57
C ASN A 244 4.84 13.12 9.11
N PRO A 245 5.30 13.25 7.84
CA PRO A 245 4.84 14.23 6.86
C PRO A 245 3.47 13.90 6.25
N LEU A 246 2.68 14.92 5.91
CA LEU A 246 1.52 14.79 5.03
C LEU A 246 2.00 14.76 3.58
N THR A 247 1.63 13.73 2.82
CA THR A 247 1.97 13.65 1.39
C THR A 247 0.77 14.08 0.55
N ILE A 248 0.99 15.02 -0.36
CA ILE A 248 0.00 15.49 -1.31
C ILE A 248 0.53 15.24 -2.72
N GLU A 249 -0.20 14.43 -3.47
CA GLU A 249 0.08 14.14 -4.87
C GLU A 249 -0.58 15.20 -5.76
N LEU A 250 0.18 15.77 -6.68
CA LEU A 250 -0.29 16.72 -7.68
C LEU A 250 0.32 16.39 -9.05
N ALA A 251 -0.48 16.36 -10.10
CA ALA A 251 0.02 16.28 -11.47
C ALA A 251 0.68 17.61 -11.91
N ASP A 252 1.54 17.57 -12.94
CA ASP A 252 2.28 18.75 -13.40
C ASP A 252 1.35 19.93 -13.77
N TYR A 253 0.16 19.66 -14.30
CA TYR A 253 -0.80 20.71 -14.67
C TYR A 253 -1.58 21.29 -13.47
N GLU A 254 -1.52 20.65 -12.30
CA GLU A 254 -2.17 21.04 -11.05
C GLU A 254 -1.30 21.96 -10.18
N LEU A 255 0.02 21.91 -10.36
CA LEU A 255 0.96 22.84 -9.72
C LEU A 255 0.55 24.29 -10.00
N ASP A 256 0.63 25.11 -8.97
CA ASP A 256 0.24 26.53 -8.92
C ASP A 256 -1.22 26.84 -9.30
N LYS A 257 -2.09 25.81 -9.35
CA LYS A 257 -3.52 25.96 -9.69
C LYS A 257 -4.46 25.39 -8.65
N VAL A 258 -4.13 24.23 -8.07
CA VAL A 258 -5.01 23.57 -7.09
C VAL A 258 -4.81 24.16 -5.70
N ASN A 259 -5.90 24.61 -5.08
CA ASN A 259 -5.91 25.01 -3.68
C ASN A 259 -5.85 23.77 -2.78
N ILE A 260 -4.77 23.63 -2.01
CA ILE A 260 -4.54 22.52 -1.08
C ILE A 260 -4.89 22.87 0.37
N LEU A 261 -5.41 24.06 0.66
CA LEU A 261 -5.68 24.54 2.02
C LEU A 261 -6.55 23.59 2.84
N SER A 262 -7.63 23.04 2.26
CA SER A 262 -8.48 22.07 2.98
C SER A 262 -7.70 20.82 3.37
N ARG A 263 -6.88 20.26 2.46
CA ARG A 263 -6.04 19.08 2.72
C ARG A 263 -5.08 19.30 3.89
N LEU A 264 -4.56 20.52 4.03
CA LEU A 264 -3.67 20.90 5.13
C LEU A 264 -4.43 21.04 6.45
N ASN A 265 -5.61 21.67 6.43
CA ASN A 265 -6.44 21.83 7.62
C ASN A 265 -7.05 20.50 8.09
N ASP A 266 -7.49 19.64 7.17
CA ASP A 266 -8.09 18.33 7.46
C ASP A 266 -7.08 17.36 8.12
N ASN A 267 -5.79 17.61 7.97
CA ASN A 267 -4.73 16.85 8.64
C ASN A 267 -4.58 17.21 10.13
N VAL A 268 -5.32 18.21 10.63
CA VAL A 268 -5.33 18.65 12.02
C VAL A 268 -6.71 18.42 12.60
N THR A 269 -6.77 17.74 13.74
CA THR A 269 -8.02 17.52 14.48
C THR A 269 -7.92 18.06 15.90
N THR A 270 -9.01 18.62 16.42
CA THR A 270 -9.08 19.11 17.79
C THR A 270 -10.50 18.98 18.34
N THR A 271 -10.62 18.88 19.67
CA THR A 271 -11.91 18.93 20.39
C THR A 271 -12.20 20.32 20.97
N LEU A 272 -11.26 21.25 20.83
CA LEU A 272 -11.40 22.62 21.30
C LEU A 272 -12.47 23.35 20.50
N LYS A 273 -13.33 24.09 21.21
CA LYS A 273 -14.31 25.00 20.60
C LYS A 273 -13.75 26.42 20.44
N ASN A 274 -12.79 26.81 21.26
CA ASN A 274 -12.09 28.09 21.21
C ASN A 274 -10.59 27.86 21.53
N PRO A 275 -9.65 28.42 20.76
CA PRO A 275 -9.85 29.09 19.48
C PRO A 275 -10.41 28.16 18.41
N VAL A 276 -11.24 28.71 17.52
CA VAL A 276 -11.82 28.01 16.38
C VAL A 276 -10.70 27.74 15.37
N PHE A 277 -10.30 26.47 15.25
CA PHE A 277 -9.37 26.03 14.22
C PHE A 277 -10.12 25.75 12.90
N PRO A 278 -9.57 26.12 11.73
CA PRO A 278 -8.33 26.90 11.52
C PRO A 278 -8.55 28.42 11.55
N ASP A 279 -9.81 28.86 11.69
CA ASP A 279 -10.21 30.25 11.43
C ASP A 279 -9.44 31.30 12.23
N GLN A 280 -9.04 31.05 13.46
CA GLN A 280 -8.33 32.04 14.28
C GLN A 280 -6.81 31.91 14.22
N PHE A 281 -6.27 31.01 13.39
CA PHE A 281 -4.84 30.78 13.28
C PHE A 281 -4.25 31.50 12.08
N TYR A 282 -3.06 32.05 12.28
CA TYR A 282 -2.20 32.51 11.20
C TYR A 282 -1.38 31.34 10.69
N MET A 283 -1.60 30.97 9.43
CA MET A 283 -0.92 29.86 8.78
C MET A 283 0.19 30.37 7.87
N VAL A 284 1.38 29.80 7.98
CA VAL A 284 2.52 30.12 7.11
C VAL A 284 3.28 28.87 6.71
N GLU A 285 4.07 29.00 5.64
CA GLU A 285 5.23 28.13 5.45
C GLU A 285 6.30 28.51 6.47
N GLY A 286 6.78 27.49 7.20
CA GLY A 286 7.63 27.64 8.38
C GLY A 286 8.77 28.64 8.14
N PRO A 287 9.03 29.54 9.11
CA PRO A 287 9.94 30.66 8.91
C PRO A 287 11.39 30.22 8.66
N ASN A 288 11.76 29.03 9.12
CA ASN A 288 13.11 28.47 9.04
C ASN A 288 13.28 27.43 7.92
N VAL A 289 12.29 27.25 7.03
CA VAL A 289 12.40 26.30 5.92
C VAL A 289 13.36 26.85 4.86
N ALA A 290 14.34 26.04 4.45
CA ALA A 290 15.39 26.45 3.51
C ALA A 290 14.86 26.79 2.11
N LYS A 291 13.82 26.09 1.65
CA LYS A 291 13.19 26.31 0.34
C LYS A 291 11.68 26.40 0.51
N LYS A 292 11.11 27.55 0.13
CA LYS A 292 9.68 27.81 0.18
C LYS A 292 9.01 27.40 -1.13
N ILE A 293 8.19 26.35 -1.08
CA ILE A 293 7.56 25.73 -2.26
C ILE A 293 6.07 26.04 -2.36
N LEU A 294 5.50 26.76 -1.38
CA LEU A 294 4.07 27.10 -1.33
C LEU A 294 3.82 28.60 -1.65
N THR A 295 2.68 28.88 -2.26
CA THR A 295 2.08 30.22 -2.37
C THR A 295 0.93 30.31 -1.38
N PHE A 296 0.86 31.39 -0.61
CA PHE A 296 -0.27 31.71 0.25
C PHE A 296 -0.98 32.95 -0.28
N SER A 297 -2.30 32.92 -0.31
CA SER A 297 -3.15 34.10 -0.42
C SER A 297 -3.87 34.33 0.89
N TYR A 298 -3.92 35.59 1.31
CA TYR A 298 -4.51 35.98 2.59
C TYR A 298 -5.68 36.93 2.39
N ASN A 299 -6.66 36.85 3.28
CA ASN A 299 -7.67 37.88 3.43
C ASN A 299 -7.03 39.13 4.05
N ALA A 300 -7.22 40.30 3.42
CA ALA A 300 -6.54 41.55 3.80
C ALA A 300 -6.92 42.07 5.20
N ASP A 301 -8.14 41.82 5.65
CA ASP A 301 -8.65 42.34 6.92
C ASP A 301 -8.28 41.42 8.10
N THR A 302 -8.18 40.12 7.85
CA THR A 302 -8.02 39.10 8.90
C THR A 302 -6.67 38.39 8.88
N ASN A 303 -5.84 38.62 7.86
CA ASN A 303 -4.60 37.90 7.59
C ASN A 303 -4.74 36.36 7.54
N LYS A 304 -5.95 35.84 7.33
CA LYS A 304 -6.21 34.40 7.25
C LYS A 304 -5.87 33.86 5.88
N ALA A 305 -5.25 32.69 5.81
CA ALA A 305 -5.00 32.00 4.55
C ALA A 305 -6.35 31.60 3.92
N THR A 306 -6.59 32.04 2.69
CA THR A 306 -7.78 31.68 1.89
C THR A 306 -7.44 30.65 0.80
N GLU A 307 -6.19 30.63 0.38
CA GLU A 307 -5.69 29.72 -0.62
C GLU A 307 -4.22 29.39 -0.38
N VAL A 308 -3.89 28.11 -0.55
CA VAL A 308 -2.53 27.60 -0.52
C VAL A 308 -2.31 26.78 -1.78
N ARG A 309 -1.25 27.05 -2.53
CA ARG A 309 -0.90 26.31 -3.76
C ARG A 309 0.55 25.87 -3.70
N ALA A 310 0.87 24.70 -4.24
CA ALA A 310 2.26 24.27 -4.40
C ALA A 310 2.81 24.73 -5.75
N LYS A 311 3.95 25.43 -5.76
CA LYS A 311 4.61 25.93 -6.97
C LYS A 311 5.48 24.88 -7.64
N GLU A 312 6.00 23.94 -6.86
CA GLU A 312 6.92 22.90 -7.29
C GLU A 312 6.87 21.70 -6.34
N TYR A 313 7.47 20.58 -6.77
CA TYR A 313 7.64 19.39 -5.95
C TYR A 313 8.75 19.56 -4.92
N GLY A 314 8.59 18.89 -3.77
CA GLY A 314 9.58 18.91 -2.70
C GLY A 314 8.94 18.77 -1.32
N SER A 315 9.74 19.04 -0.30
CA SER A 315 9.33 18.98 1.10
C SER A 315 9.40 20.36 1.74
N THR A 316 8.43 20.66 2.60
CA THR A 316 8.38 21.90 3.39
C THR A 316 7.70 21.64 4.73
N ARG A 317 7.48 22.69 5.53
CA ARG A 317 6.76 22.65 6.79
C ARG A 317 5.71 23.76 6.83
N VAL A 318 4.50 23.43 7.24
CA VAL A 318 3.43 24.41 7.48
C VAL A 318 3.20 24.55 8.98
N GLU A 319 2.98 25.80 9.42
CA GLU A 319 2.81 26.15 10.83
C GLU A 319 1.58 27.04 11.01
N TRP A 320 0.78 26.72 12.03
CA TRP A 320 -0.35 27.51 12.49
C TRP A 320 0.03 28.15 13.81
N THR A 321 -0.18 29.46 13.92
CA THR A 321 0.07 30.22 15.15
C THR A 321 -1.19 30.93 15.60
N TYR A 322 -1.58 30.72 16.85
CA TYR A 322 -2.61 31.51 17.54
C TYR A 322 -1.94 32.37 18.61
N ARG A 323 -2.36 33.64 18.71
CA ARG A 323 -1.78 34.62 19.63
C ARG A 323 -2.88 35.45 20.29
N ILE A 324 -2.68 35.78 21.55
CA ILE A 324 -3.47 36.78 22.28
C ILE A 324 -2.52 37.69 23.07
N ASP A 325 -2.95 38.92 23.30
CA ASP A 325 -2.29 39.83 24.25
C ASP A 325 -3.12 39.89 25.53
N ALA A 326 -2.50 39.56 26.66
CA ALA A 326 -3.13 39.62 27.98
C ALA A 326 -2.13 40.12 29.03
N ALA A 327 -2.62 40.51 30.20
CA ALA A 327 -1.81 40.91 31.33
C ALA A 327 -0.90 39.76 31.79
N GLY A 328 0.25 40.12 32.35
CA GLY A 328 1.15 39.16 32.95
C GLY A 328 2.46 39.78 33.38
N PHE A 329 3.41 38.93 33.72
CA PHE A 329 4.76 39.35 34.11
C PHE A 329 5.80 38.85 33.11
N ASN A 330 6.75 39.71 32.78
CA ASN A 330 7.93 39.34 32.00
C ASN A 330 8.85 38.42 32.83
N SER A 331 9.86 37.84 32.19
CA SER A 331 10.80 36.92 32.86
C SER A 331 11.61 37.56 33.98
N ASP A 332 11.76 38.89 33.97
CA ASP A 332 12.43 39.67 35.01
C ASP A 332 11.50 40.08 36.17
N GLY A 333 10.23 39.68 36.11
CA GLY A 333 9.20 40.03 37.10
C GLY A 333 8.54 41.38 36.88
N SER A 334 8.90 42.13 35.83
CA SER A 334 8.21 43.38 35.48
C SER A 334 6.80 43.11 34.95
N PHE A 335 5.83 43.92 35.39
CA PHE A 335 4.46 43.84 34.90
C PHE A 335 4.37 44.28 33.43
N ASN A 336 3.62 43.52 32.64
CA ASN A 336 3.33 43.81 31.24
C ASN A 336 1.81 43.71 31.00
N PRO A 337 1.13 44.85 30.73
CA PRO A 337 -0.31 44.85 30.53
C PRO A 337 -0.74 44.25 29.18
N ARG A 338 0.20 43.98 28.26
CA ARG A 338 -0.03 43.42 26.92
C ARG A 338 1.08 42.41 26.59
N LYS A 339 1.20 41.37 27.41
CA LYS A 339 2.12 40.27 27.17
C LYS A 339 1.55 39.36 26.08
N GLU A 340 2.35 39.10 25.04
CA GLU A 340 1.97 38.15 23.98
C GLU A 340 2.05 36.73 24.54
N TYR A 341 0.93 36.00 24.45
CA TYR A 341 0.85 34.56 24.66
C TYR A 341 0.55 33.91 23.32
N SER A 342 1.31 32.87 22.96
CA SER A 342 1.14 32.20 21.68
C SER A 342 1.37 30.70 21.75
N VAL A 343 0.69 30.00 20.84
CA VAL A 343 0.93 28.58 20.54
C VAL A 343 1.17 28.43 19.05
N THR A 344 2.23 27.70 18.71
CA THR A 344 2.56 27.34 17.34
C THR A 344 2.69 25.83 17.25
N PHE A 345 2.05 25.24 16.25
CA PHE A 345 2.22 23.84 15.88
C PHE A 345 2.25 23.69 14.37
N GLY A 346 2.75 22.55 13.89
CA GLY A 346 2.92 22.34 12.45
C GLY A 346 3.46 20.96 12.13
N PHE A 347 3.43 20.63 10.84
CA PHE A 347 3.88 19.35 10.31
C PHE A 347 4.57 19.53 8.96
N ASP A 348 5.34 18.53 8.60
CA ASP A 348 6.07 18.50 7.34
C ASP A 348 5.12 18.07 6.21
N VAL A 349 5.28 18.66 5.03
CA VAL A 349 4.45 18.41 3.85
C VAL A 349 5.35 18.02 2.70
N ASN A 350 5.01 16.90 2.06
CA ASN A 350 5.66 16.43 0.84
C ASN A 350 4.71 16.67 -0.34
N ILE A 351 5.11 17.53 -1.27
CA ILE A 351 4.45 17.68 -2.56
C ILE A 351 5.17 16.76 -3.53
N VAL A 352 4.52 15.66 -3.89
CA VAL A 352 5.06 14.67 -4.81
C VAL A 352 4.32 14.70 -6.13
N ARG A 353 5.02 14.30 -7.20
CA ARG A 353 4.42 14.21 -8.53
C ARG A 353 3.38 13.09 -8.54
N GLY A 354 2.11 13.46 -8.76
CA GLY A 354 1.02 12.54 -9.04
C GLY A 354 1.07 12.05 -10.50
N LEU A 355 0.10 11.22 -10.90
CA LEU A 355 0.06 10.64 -12.24
C LEU A 355 -0.04 11.73 -13.34
N THR A 356 0.94 11.79 -14.24
CA THR A 356 0.99 12.76 -15.35
C THR A 356 0.74 12.15 -16.71
N SER A 357 1.12 10.88 -16.92
CA SER A 357 0.83 10.16 -18.15
C SER A 357 0.70 8.66 -17.90
N ILE A 358 0.02 8.01 -18.85
CA ILE A 358 0.01 6.56 -19.01
C ILE A 358 0.49 6.23 -20.41
N SER A 359 1.14 5.08 -20.57
CA SER A 359 1.51 4.56 -21.88
C SER A 359 1.31 3.06 -21.95
N LEU A 360 1.19 2.58 -23.19
CA LEU A 360 1.17 1.16 -23.53
C LEU A 360 2.41 0.90 -24.41
N PRO A 361 2.85 -0.37 -24.54
CA PRO A 361 3.86 -0.74 -25.53
C PRO A 361 3.43 -0.32 -26.94
N GLU A 362 4.38 -0.13 -27.85
CA GLU A 362 4.09 0.25 -29.25
C GLU A 362 3.18 -0.78 -29.94
N MET A 363 3.46 -2.06 -29.73
CA MET A 363 2.66 -3.18 -30.23
C MET A 363 2.79 -4.38 -29.28
N VAL A 364 1.67 -5.06 -29.03
CA VAL A 364 1.60 -6.31 -28.30
C VAL A 364 1.52 -7.46 -29.32
N LYS A 365 2.49 -8.38 -29.27
CA LYS A 365 2.51 -9.56 -30.14
C LYS A 365 2.35 -10.82 -29.30
N ILE A 366 1.34 -11.62 -29.61
CA ILE A 366 0.95 -12.80 -28.84
C ILE A 366 0.90 -14.01 -29.78
N GLY A 367 1.47 -15.13 -29.35
CA GLY A 367 1.26 -16.43 -29.99
C GLY A 367 -0.03 -17.08 -29.52
N ILE A 368 -0.77 -17.70 -30.44
CA ILE A 368 -1.79 -18.68 -30.05
C ILE A 368 -1.13 -19.77 -29.18
N GLY A 369 -1.68 -19.97 -27.98
CA GLY A 369 -1.14 -20.94 -27.01
C GLY A 369 -0.08 -20.39 -26.06
N ASP A 370 0.29 -19.11 -26.15
CA ASP A 370 1.21 -18.48 -25.19
C ASP A 370 0.68 -18.59 -23.76
N ALA A 371 1.57 -18.93 -22.83
CA ALA A 371 1.23 -19.03 -21.43
C ALA A 371 1.05 -17.63 -20.83
N ASN A 372 -0.18 -17.32 -20.41
CA ASN A 372 -0.54 -16.09 -19.67
C ASN A 372 -0.05 -14.79 -20.34
N PRO A 373 -0.44 -14.47 -21.59
CA PRO A 373 -0.07 -13.21 -22.21
C PRO A 373 -0.68 -12.05 -21.42
N THR A 374 0.05 -10.94 -21.33
CA THR A 374 -0.34 -9.77 -20.53
C THR A 374 -0.16 -8.46 -21.28
N ILE A 375 -0.81 -7.42 -20.75
CA ILE A 375 -0.57 -6.03 -21.13
C ILE A 375 -0.32 -5.19 -19.88
N LYS A 376 0.77 -4.43 -19.89
CA LYS A 376 1.13 -3.51 -18.81
C LYS A 376 0.86 -2.07 -19.24
N ILE A 377 0.20 -1.32 -18.36
CA ILE A 377 0.10 0.14 -18.44
C ILE A 377 1.27 0.73 -17.66
N GLU A 378 2.16 1.42 -18.37
CA GLU A 378 3.23 2.18 -17.75
C GLU A 378 2.71 3.54 -17.30
N THR A 379 3.23 4.05 -16.18
CA THR A 379 2.81 5.32 -15.59
C THR A 379 3.98 6.27 -15.44
N VAL A 380 3.71 7.57 -15.42
CA VAL A 380 4.66 8.58 -14.98
C VAL A 380 4.06 9.32 -13.78
N PRO A 381 4.70 9.31 -12.60
CA PRO A 381 5.89 8.53 -12.22
C PRO A 381 5.71 7.01 -12.36
N GLU A 382 6.83 6.30 -12.52
CA GLU A 382 6.83 4.84 -12.70
C GLU A 382 6.21 4.13 -11.50
N ASN A 383 5.49 3.04 -11.76
CA ASN A 383 4.90 2.13 -10.77
C ASN A 383 3.81 2.75 -9.87
N LEU A 384 3.21 3.88 -10.26
CA LEU A 384 2.03 4.42 -9.58
C LEU A 384 0.84 3.51 -9.86
N LEU A 385 0.29 2.88 -8.82
CA LEU A 385 -0.78 1.91 -8.97
C LEU A 385 -2.10 2.61 -9.34
N LEU A 386 -2.67 2.26 -10.50
CA LEU A 386 -3.92 2.85 -10.98
C LEU A 386 -5.14 2.26 -10.26
N ASP A 387 -6.15 3.09 -10.00
CA ASP A 387 -7.47 2.64 -9.53
C ASP A 387 -8.20 1.91 -10.67
N GLU A 388 -8.42 0.61 -10.49
CA GLU A 388 -9.04 -0.23 -11.51
C GLU A 388 -10.47 0.22 -11.85
N SER A 389 -11.20 0.80 -10.90
CA SER A 389 -12.59 1.26 -11.12
C SER A 389 -12.68 2.45 -12.09
N ALA A 390 -11.58 3.18 -12.27
CA ALA A 390 -11.48 4.32 -13.19
C ALA A 390 -10.94 3.95 -14.58
N ILE A 391 -10.51 2.69 -14.79
CA ILE A 391 -9.96 2.21 -16.06
C ILE A 391 -11.10 1.80 -16.99
N ARG A 392 -11.02 2.21 -18.26
CA ARG A 392 -11.89 1.72 -19.33
C ARG A 392 -11.05 1.24 -20.51
N TRP A 393 -11.34 0.03 -20.97
CA TRP A 393 -10.72 -0.56 -22.16
C TRP A 393 -11.58 -0.34 -23.40
N GLY A 394 -10.99 0.18 -24.47
CA GLY A 394 -11.59 0.28 -25.79
C GLY A 394 -11.09 -0.83 -26.69
N ILE A 395 -11.92 -1.86 -26.89
CA ILE A 395 -11.62 -3.04 -27.72
C ILE A 395 -12.70 -3.13 -28.81
N LYS A 396 -12.30 -3.27 -30.07
CA LYS A 396 -13.21 -3.33 -31.23
C LYS A 396 -13.18 -4.65 -31.99
N THR A 397 -12.59 -5.68 -31.39
CA THR A 397 -12.43 -7.01 -31.96
C THR A 397 -12.95 -8.08 -31.00
N ASN A 398 -13.34 -9.24 -31.54
CA ASN A 398 -13.72 -10.42 -30.77
C ASN A 398 -12.55 -11.42 -30.59
N ALA A 399 -11.36 -11.08 -31.10
CA ALA A 399 -10.19 -11.97 -31.05
C ALA A 399 -9.54 -12.06 -29.67
N TYR A 400 -9.81 -11.12 -28.76
CA TYR A 400 -9.33 -11.16 -27.39
C TYR A 400 -10.20 -10.34 -26.45
N THR A 401 -10.03 -10.59 -25.15
CA THR A 401 -10.55 -9.71 -24.08
C THR A 401 -9.47 -9.44 -23.05
N ILE A 402 -9.62 -8.35 -22.30
CA ILE A 402 -8.81 -8.10 -21.11
C ILE A 402 -9.40 -8.90 -19.95
N GLY A 403 -8.55 -9.72 -19.33
CA GLY A 403 -8.87 -10.56 -18.20
C GLY A 403 -8.52 -9.91 -16.87
N GLU A 404 -8.21 -10.75 -15.89
CA GLU A 404 -7.89 -10.30 -14.53
C GLU A 404 -6.60 -9.48 -14.48
N ARG A 405 -6.63 -8.45 -13.63
CA ARG A 405 -5.44 -7.73 -13.20
C ARG A 405 -4.53 -8.64 -12.38
N ILE A 406 -3.22 -8.54 -12.60
CA ILE A 406 -2.21 -9.10 -11.72
C ILE A 406 -2.17 -8.24 -10.45
N ALA A 407 -2.44 -8.86 -9.30
CA ALA A 407 -2.59 -8.14 -8.04
C ALA A 407 -1.34 -7.29 -7.71
N GLY A 408 -1.57 -6.01 -7.38
CA GLY A 408 -0.52 -5.08 -6.99
C GLY A 408 0.29 -4.48 -8.15
N THR A 409 -0.09 -4.71 -9.41
CA THR A 409 0.60 -4.16 -10.59
C THR A 409 -0.36 -3.42 -11.51
N ASN A 410 0.15 -2.71 -12.52
CA ASN A 410 -0.66 -2.19 -13.63
C ASN A 410 -0.60 -3.14 -14.83
N GLU A 411 -0.79 -4.44 -14.60
CA GLU A 411 -0.70 -5.47 -15.63
C GLU A 411 -1.95 -6.35 -15.64
N TRP A 412 -2.48 -6.64 -16.83
CA TRP A 412 -3.69 -7.44 -17.02
C TRP A 412 -3.42 -8.63 -17.93
N LYS A 413 -4.05 -9.76 -17.63
CA LYS A 413 -4.07 -10.91 -18.52
C LYS A 413 -4.82 -10.58 -19.80
N ILE A 414 -4.39 -11.13 -20.92
CA ILE A 414 -5.12 -11.12 -22.18
C ILE A 414 -5.69 -12.51 -22.41
N ASN A 415 -7.01 -12.61 -22.56
CA ASN A 415 -7.66 -13.86 -22.94
C ASN A 415 -7.72 -13.93 -24.46
N VAL A 416 -6.96 -14.86 -25.04
CA VAL A 416 -6.91 -15.06 -26.49
C VAL A 416 -8.11 -15.89 -26.94
N LEU A 417 -8.89 -15.31 -27.85
CA LEU A 417 -10.11 -15.90 -28.40
C LEU A 417 -10.02 -16.19 -29.90
N GLY A 418 -9.02 -15.66 -30.60
CA GLY A 418 -8.75 -15.94 -32.01
C GLY A 418 -7.55 -15.15 -32.51
N LEU A 419 -7.28 -15.28 -33.80
CA LEU A 419 -6.22 -14.55 -34.49
C LEU A 419 -6.63 -13.10 -34.79
N THR A 420 -5.64 -12.21 -34.83
CA THR A 420 -5.86 -10.81 -35.20
C THR A 420 -4.57 -10.10 -35.58
N LEU A 421 -4.65 -9.05 -36.41
CA LEU A 421 -3.50 -8.28 -36.85
C LEU A 421 -3.73 -6.79 -36.59
N GLY A 422 -2.88 -6.20 -35.75
CA GLY A 422 -2.82 -4.75 -35.55
C GLY A 422 -4.09 -4.12 -34.97
N GLU A 423 -4.93 -4.88 -34.25
CA GLU A 423 -6.18 -4.34 -33.70
C GLU A 423 -5.90 -3.34 -32.59
N ASN A 424 -6.60 -2.20 -32.65
CA ASN A 424 -6.41 -1.14 -31.66
C ASN A 424 -6.90 -1.61 -30.28
N LEU A 425 -6.03 -1.39 -29.27
CA LEU A 425 -6.37 -1.47 -27.86
C LEU A 425 -6.16 -0.08 -27.26
N ASP A 426 -7.27 0.57 -26.93
CA ASP A 426 -7.28 1.85 -26.24
C ASP A 426 -7.46 1.62 -24.73
N VAL A 427 -6.76 2.39 -23.92
CA VAL A 427 -7.01 2.49 -22.47
C VAL A 427 -7.26 3.93 -22.08
N TYR A 428 -8.30 4.13 -21.28
CA TYR A 428 -8.69 5.43 -20.75
C TYR A 428 -8.64 5.38 -19.22
N TYR A 429 -8.03 6.40 -18.62
CA TYR A 429 -7.96 6.60 -17.17
C TYR A 429 -8.16 8.08 -16.86
N ASN A 430 -9.32 8.44 -16.32
CA ASN A 430 -9.73 9.83 -16.11
C ASN A 430 -9.60 10.67 -17.40
N GLN A 431 -8.69 11.65 -17.43
CA GLN A 431 -8.41 12.50 -18.60
C GLN A 431 -7.28 11.98 -19.48
N LEU A 432 -6.60 10.91 -19.06
CA LEU A 432 -5.47 10.32 -19.77
C LEU A 432 -5.95 9.18 -20.68
N SER A 433 -5.24 8.99 -21.79
CA SER A 433 -5.47 7.86 -22.69
C SER A 433 -4.15 7.38 -23.29
N ALA A 434 -4.04 6.08 -23.50
CA ALA A 434 -2.97 5.48 -24.29
C ALA A 434 -3.56 4.48 -25.29
N ARG A 435 -2.82 4.25 -26.37
CA ARG A 435 -3.18 3.32 -27.44
C ARG A 435 -2.00 2.42 -27.75
N THR A 436 -2.32 1.16 -28.02
CA THR A 436 -1.42 0.19 -28.65
C THR A 436 -2.17 -0.56 -29.74
N THR A 437 -1.45 -1.44 -30.44
CA THR A 437 -2.04 -2.43 -31.34
C THR A 437 -1.71 -3.82 -30.83
N VAL A 438 -2.67 -4.75 -30.95
CA VAL A 438 -2.52 -6.15 -30.55
C VAL A 438 -2.55 -7.01 -31.79
N SER A 439 -1.55 -7.87 -31.94
CA SER A 439 -1.52 -8.90 -32.98
C SER A 439 -1.40 -10.27 -32.33
N ILE A 440 -2.32 -11.17 -32.66
CA ILE A 440 -2.35 -12.55 -32.21
C ILE A 440 -2.11 -13.44 -33.43
N GLN A 441 -1.00 -14.17 -33.42
CA GLN A 441 -0.45 -14.87 -34.58
C GLN A 441 -0.15 -16.33 -34.26
N GLN A 442 0.10 -17.14 -35.30
CA GLN A 442 0.59 -18.49 -35.10
C GLN A 442 2.02 -18.43 -34.55
N ARG A 443 2.26 -19.11 -33.43
CA ARG A 443 3.61 -19.37 -32.94
C ARG A 443 4.12 -20.66 -33.55
N VAL A 444 5.25 -20.57 -34.22
CA VAL A 444 6.04 -21.73 -34.61
C VAL A 444 7.07 -21.94 -33.51
N ASN A 445 6.98 -23.05 -32.80
CA ASN A 445 7.94 -23.46 -31.78
C ASN A 445 8.34 -24.92 -32.03
N ILE A 446 9.47 -25.11 -32.70
CA ILE A 446 9.92 -26.42 -33.18
C ILE A 446 11.37 -26.61 -32.72
N ASP A 447 11.60 -27.69 -31.97
CA ASP A 447 12.91 -28.05 -31.44
C ASP A 447 13.75 -28.80 -32.50
N GLU A 448 14.97 -29.20 -32.11
CA GLU A 448 15.87 -29.98 -32.96
C GLU A 448 15.21 -31.25 -33.52
N GLY A 449 15.47 -31.54 -34.80
CA GLY A 449 15.01 -32.75 -35.46
C GLY A 449 13.72 -32.57 -36.26
N TRP A 450 13.05 -33.70 -36.54
CA TRP A 450 11.89 -33.83 -37.41
C TRP A 450 10.56 -33.57 -36.70
N HIS A 451 9.79 -32.64 -37.27
CA HIS A 451 8.43 -32.33 -36.85
C HIS A 451 7.50 -32.28 -38.07
N TRP A 452 6.21 -32.51 -37.83
CA TRP A 452 5.16 -32.25 -38.82
C TRP A 452 4.37 -31.03 -38.38
N PHE A 453 4.16 -30.08 -39.28
CA PHE A 453 3.45 -28.85 -38.96
C PHE A 453 2.57 -28.39 -40.12
N THR A 454 1.62 -27.52 -39.80
CA THR A 454 0.76 -26.85 -40.77
C THR A 454 0.56 -25.39 -40.39
N LEU A 455 0.01 -24.59 -41.30
CA LEU A 455 -0.30 -23.18 -41.07
C LEU A 455 -1.78 -23.00 -40.74
N PHE A 456 -2.12 -21.94 -40.00
CA PHE A 456 -3.51 -21.57 -39.78
C PHE A 456 -4.17 -20.99 -41.04
N ALA A 457 -5.50 -21.10 -41.13
CA ALA A 457 -6.26 -20.64 -42.29
C ALA A 457 -5.94 -19.17 -42.65
N GLY A 458 -5.87 -18.86 -43.96
CA GLY A 458 -5.85 -17.47 -44.40
C GLY A 458 -4.58 -16.66 -44.09
N GLN A 459 -3.48 -17.32 -43.70
CA GLN A 459 -2.14 -16.70 -43.69
C GLN A 459 -1.59 -16.41 -45.10
N GLY A 460 -2.29 -16.84 -46.15
CA GLY A 460 -1.73 -16.89 -47.50
C GLY A 460 -0.70 -18.02 -47.62
N ASP A 461 -0.23 -18.27 -48.85
CA ASP A 461 0.94 -19.13 -49.00
C ASP A 461 2.16 -18.34 -48.53
N ILE A 462 2.89 -18.84 -47.54
CA ILE A 462 4.14 -18.19 -47.10
C ILE A 462 5.17 -18.40 -48.18
N THR A 463 5.72 -17.34 -48.77
CA THR A 463 6.82 -17.51 -49.74
C THR A 463 8.09 -17.97 -49.04
N LEU A 464 8.99 -18.63 -49.76
CA LEU A 464 10.23 -19.11 -49.16
C LEU A 464 11.10 -17.96 -48.61
N GLU A 465 11.16 -16.83 -49.30
CA GLU A 465 11.92 -15.66 -48.85
C GLU A 465 11.39 -15.14 -47.51
N GLU A 466 10.06 -15.02 -47.39
CA GLU A 466 9.39 -14.66 -46.14
C GLU A 466 9.69 -15.71 -45.07
N GLY A 467 9.48 -16.99 -45.36
CA GLY A 467 9.73 -18.11 -44.44
C GLY A 467 11.15 -18.15 -43.87
N ILE A 468 12.17 -17.95 -44.70
CA ILE A 468 13.57 -17.89 -44.26
C ILE A 468 13.80 -16.65 -43.39
N SER A 469 13.25 -15.50 -43.79
CA SER A 469 13.42 -14.23 -43.06
C SER A 469 12.76 -14.24 -41.68
N ILE A 470 11.68 -15.02 -41.50
CA ILE A 470 10.92 -15.09 -40.24
C ILE A 470 11.44 -16.16 -39.28
N GLY A 471 12.22 -17.14 -39.75
CA GLY A 471 12.95 -18.05 -38.85
C GLY A 471 13.16 -19.48 -39.34
N PHE A 472 12.70 -19.86 -40.54
CA PHE A 472 13.01 -21.17 -41.11
C PHE A 472 14.48 -21.33 -41.55
N GLY A 473 15.33 -20.31 -41.41
CA GLY A 473 16.78 -20.39 -41.70
C GLY A 473 17.53 -21.47 -40.91
N GLU A 474 17.01 -21.84 -39.73
CA GLU A 474 17.57 -22.91 -38.89
C GLU A 474 17.10 -24.32 -39.30
N ALA A 475 16.18 -24.42 -40.27
CA ALA A 475 15.81 -25.70 -40.87
C ALA A 475 16.94 -26.26 -41.74
N GLN A 476 17.19 -27.56 -41.61
CA GLN A 476 18.03 -28.34 -42.51
C GLN A 476 17.25 -28.76 -43.76
N GLU A 477 15.98 -29.14 -43.59
CA GLU A 477 15.12 -29.58 -44.69
C GLU A 477 13.66 -29.25 -44.38
N ILE A 478 12.92 -28.85 -45.42
CA ILE A 478 11.46 -28.70 -45.40
C ILE A 478 10.91 -29.42 -46.62
N ARG A 479 9.90 -30.26 -46.43
CA ARG A 479 9.22 -30.96 -47.53
C ARG A 479 7.71 -30.89 -47.41
N SER A 480 7.07 -30.73 -48.56
CA SER A 480 5.65 -31.06 -48.78
C SER A 480 5.55 -32.49 -49.31
N GLN A 481 4.35 -32.92 -49.69
CA GLN A 481 4.14 -34.23 -50.30
C GLN A 481 4.91 -34.42 -51.62
N THR A 482 5.09 -33.34 -52.39
CA THR A 482 5.61 -33.40 -53.76
C THR A 482 6.88 -32.60 -53.97
N GLN A 483 7.24 -31.72 -53.03
CA GLN A 483 8.37 -30.80 -53.17
C GLN A 483 9.24 -30.81 -51.92
N LEU A 484 10.52 -30.51 -52.10
CA LEU A 484 11.51 -30.45 -51.02
C LEU A 484 12.39 -29.21 -51.17
N LEU A 485 12.86 -28.74 -50.03
CA LEU A 485 13.86 -27.70 -49.88
C LEU A 485 14.90 -28.14 -48.86
N TYR A 486 16.17 -28.09 -49.26
CA TYR A 486 17.29 -28.48 -48.41
C TYR A 486 18.25 -27.30 -48.22
N ASN A 487 18.75 -27.12 -47.01
CA ASN A 487 19.68 -26.06 -46.63
C ASN A 487 21.12 -26.55 -46.71
N ASP A 488 21.78 -26.37 -47.85
CA ASP A 488 23.16 -26.79 -48.02
C ASP A 488 24.12 -25.93 -47.20
N PRO A 489 25.12 -26.51 -46.53
CA PRO A 489 26.15 -25.75 -45.83
C PRO A 489 26.94 -24.76 -46.70
N ASN A 490 27.09 -25.02 -48.01
CA ASN A 490 27.89 -24.21 -48.93
C ASN A 490 27.03 -23.35 -49.86
N TYR A 491 25.86 -23.82 -50.25
CA TYR A 491 25.00 -23.19 -51.26
C TYR A 491 23.73 -22.55 -50.69
N GLY A 492 23.45 -22.73 -49.39
CA GLY A 492 22.20 -22.30 -48.77
C GLY A 492 21.00 -23.12 -49.28
N PHE A 493 19.81 -22.54 -49.20
CA PHE A 493 18.58 -23.24 -49.58
C PHE A 493 18.49 -23.53 -51.08
N PHE A 494 18.31 -24.79 -51.45
CA PHE A 494 18.03 -25.23 -52.81
C PHE A 494 16.90 -26.27 -52.84
N GLY A 495 16.10 -26.25 -53.90
CA GLY A 495 14.95 -27.14 -54.04
C GLY A 495 13.77 -26.55 -54.80
N GLU A 496 12.70 -27.33 -54.87
CA GLU A 496 11.49 -27.06 -55.65
C GLU A 496 10.41 -26.35 -54.85
N LEU A 497 10.40 -26.51 -53.52
CA LEU A 497 9.41 -25.86 -52.66
C LEU A 497 9.63 -24.34 -52.65
N LYS A 498 8.66 -23.58 -53.18
CA LYS A 498 8.73 -22.11 -53.28
C LYS A 498 7.82 -21.37 -52.31
N GLY A 499 6.89 -22.07 -51.69
CA GLY A 499 6.03 -21.52 -50.67
C GLY A 499 5.29 -22.61 -49.90
N MET A 500 4.55 -22.20 -48.89
CA MET A 500 3.86 -23.09 -47.97
C MET A 500 2.39 -22.71 -47.85
N SER A 501 1.49 -23.57 -48.34
CA SER A 501 0.04 -23.42 -48.20
C SER A 501 -0.46 -23.94 -46.86
N TRP A 502 -1.50 -23.31 -46.32
CA TRP A 502 -2.17 -23.70 -45.08
C TRP A 502 -3.08 -24.94 -45.21
N LEU A 503 -3.36 -25.38 -46.44
CA LEU A 503 -4.08 -26.63 -46.73
C LEU A 503 -3.17 -27.87 -46.70
N ASP A 504 -1.85 -27.67 -46.64
CA ASP A 504 -0.89 -28.76 -46.69
C ASP A 504 -0.24 -28.99 -45.31
N THR A 505 0.24 -30.22 -45.12
CA THR A 505 1.17 -30.56 -44.04
C THR A 505 2.61 -30.55 -44.57
N TYR A 506 3.54 -30.12 -43.71
CA TYR A 506 4.97 -30.09 -44.00
C TYR A 506 5.75 -30.90 -42.98
N LYS A 507 6.79 -31.58 -43.44
CA LYS A 507 7.82 -32.16 -42.56
C LYS A 507 9.01 -31.23 -42.55
N ILE A 508 9.43 -30.83 -41.37
CA ILE A 508 10.56 -29.93 -41.16
C ILE A 508 11.59 -30.62 -40.28
N ASN A 509 12.85 -30.57 -40.71
CA ASN A 509 13.99 -30.98 -39.91
C ASN A 509 14.76 -29.73 -39.46
N VAL A 510 14.83 -29.52 -38.16
CA VAL A 510 15.63 -28.45 -37.56
C VAL A 510 17.05 -28.96 -37.31
N LYS A 511 18.05 -28.13 -37.64
CA LYS A 511 19.47 -28.47 -37.50
C LYS A 511 19.82 -28.80 -36.05
N THR A 512 20.88 -29.59 -35.88
CA THR A 512 21.37 -29.95 -34.56
C THR A 512 21.77 -28.74 -33.71
N GLY A 513 21.32 -28.73 -32.46
CA GLY A 513 21.50 -27.63 -31.50
C GLY A 513 20.71 -26.37 -31.80
N LYS A 514 19.74 -26.43 -32.72
CA LYS A 514 18.91 -25.28 -33.13
C LYS A 514 17.44 -25.48 -32.79
N THR A 515 16.73 -24.36 -32.69
CA THR A 515 15.29 -24.31 -32.46
C THR A 515 14.69 -23.20 -33.33
N ILE A 516 13.47 -23.40 -33.78
CA ILE A 516 12.69 -22.41 -34.51
C ILE A 516 11.64 -21.86 -33.56
N ASN A 517 11.73 -20.56 -33.23
CA ASN A 517 10.77 -19.89 -32.36
C ASN A 517 10.45 -18.48 -32.85
N TYR A 518 9.31 -18.31 -33.51
CA TYR A 518 8.86 -17.02 -34.01
C TYR A 518 7.34 -16.97 -34.21
N LEU A 519 6.81 -15.76 -34.44
CA LEU A 519 5.42 -15.54 -34.82
C LEU A 519 5.33 -15.33 -36.32
N ILE A 520 4.48 -16.10 -37.00
CA ILE A 520 4.25 -15.95 -38.43
C ILE A 520 3.51 -14.62 -38.66
N PRO A 521 4.08 -13.66 -39.41
CA PRO A 521 3.41 -12.41 -39.71
C PRO A 521 2.27 -12.62 -40.71
N GLY A 522 1.20 -11.85 -40.54
CA GLY A 522 0.01 -11.89 -41.39
C GLY A 522 -1.25 -12.25 -40.62
N ILE A 523 -2.38 -11.66 -41.03
CA ILE A 523 -3.72 -12.24 -41.13
C ILE A 523 -4.69 -11.08 -41.46
N ASP A 524 -4.77 -10.73 -42.75
CA ASP A 524 -5.91 -9.95 -43.28
C ASP A 524 -7.07 -10.87 -43.71
N ASN A 525 -6.87 -12.20 -43.67
CA ASN A 525 -7.73 -13.18 -44.33
C ASN A 525 -8.03 -14.46 -43.52
N TYR A 526 -7.81 -14.52 -42.19
CA TYR A 526 -8.20 -15.70 -41.41
C TYR A 526 -9.71 -15.88 -41.50
N ARG A 527 -10.12 -16.89 -42.27
CA ARG A 527 -11.51 -17.28 -42.44
C ARG A 527 -11.82 -18.32 -41.37
N GLN A 528 -12.67 -17.94 -40.42
CA GLN A 528 -13.32 -18.91 -39.54
C GLN A 528 -14.35 -19.76 -40.27
N ASP A 529 -14.52 -19.56 -41.58
CA ASP A 529 -15.49 -20.25 -42.42
C ASP A 529 -15.10 -21.72 -42.65
N GLU A 530 -16.03 -22.47 -43.21
CA GLU A 530 -15.79 -23.84 -43.65
C GLU A 530 -14.75 -23.92 -44.79
N VAL A 531 -13.96 -25.00 -44.79
CA VAL A 531 -12.89 -25.25 -45.75
C VAL A 531 -13.17 -26.56 -46.47
N THR A 532 -12.96 -26.62 -47.79
CA THR A 532 -13.06 -27.88 -48.55
C THR A 532 -11.68 -28.48 -48.75
N GLU A 533 -11.47 -29.68 -48.20
CA GLU A 533 -10.30 -30.52 -48.40
C GLU A 533 -10.56 -31.57 -49.49
N TYR A 534 -9.49 -31.94 -50.22
CA TYR A 534 -9.54 -32.90 -51.31
C TYR A 534 -8.63 -34.08 -51.00
N TYR A 535 -9.20 -35.29 -50.87
CA TYR A 535 -8.43 -36.51 -50.65
C TYR A 535 -8.44 -37.41 -51.86
N GLY A 536 -7.26 -37.67 -52.42
CA GLY A 536 -7.06 -38.68 -53.46
C GLY A 536 -6.86 -40.08 -52.85
N PRO A 537 -7.04 -41.15 -53.64
CA PRO A 537 -6.68 -42.51 -53.22
C PRO A 537 -5.26 -42.61 -52.69
N GLY A 538 -5.07 -43.18 -51.50
CA GLY A 538 -3.77 -43.32 -50.85
C GLY A 538 -3.47 -42.23 -49.84
N TRP A 539 -2.19 -41.89 -49.67
CA TRP A 539 -1.73 -40.92 -48.67
C TRP A 539 -1.84 -39.49 -49.17
N ASN A 540 -2.33 -38.60 -48.30
CA ASN A 540 -2.47 -37.16 -48.53
C ASN A 540 -1.84 -36.42 -47.34
N TRP A 541 -1.04 -35.38 -47.59
CA TRP A 541 -0.44 -34.56 -46.52
C TRP A 541 -1.33 -33.34 -46.28
N SER A 542 -2.29 -33.46 -45.36
CA SER A 542 -3.38 -32.50 -45.21
C SER A 542 -3.13 -31.57 -44.03
N GLY A 543 -3.27 -30.28 -44.27
CA GLY A 543 -3.32 -29.26 -43.23
C GLY A 543 -4.66 -29.30 -42.51
N PHE A 544 -4.65 -29.01 -41.22
CA PHE A 544 -5.86 -28.75 -40.44
C PHE A 544 -5.80 -27.32 -39.92
N PRO A 545 -6.49 -26.39 -40.58
CA PRO A 545 -6.15 -24.97 -40.51
C PRO A 545 -6.81 -24.24 -39.33
N TYR A 546 -6.92 -24.95 -38.21
CA TYR A 546 -7.52 -24.48 -36.96
C TYR A 546 -6.47 -23.87 -36.05
N CYS A 547 -6.83 -22.76 -35.39
CA CYS A 547 -6.01 -22.11 -34.37
C CYS A 547 -6.30 -22.64 -32.95
N PHE A 548 -7.31 -23.49 -32.77
CA PHE A 548 -7.53 -24.22 -31.52
C PHE A 548 -7.60 -25.74 -31.74
N ASN A 549 -7.42 -26.47 -30.65
CA ASN A 549 -7.50 -27.93 -30.67
C ASN A 549 -8.97 -28.37 -30.76
N HIS A 550 -9.24 -29.37 -31.59
CA HIS A 550 -10.58 -29.92 -31.80
C HIS A 550 -10.53 -31.45 -31.90
N SER A 551 -11.60 -32.12 -31.49
CA SER A 551 -11.63 -33.58 -31.61
C SER A 551 -11.78 -34.01 -33.07
N VAL A 552 -11.12 -35.12 -33.45
CA VAL A 552 -11.22 -35.73 -34.79
C VAL A 552 -12.69 -35.99 -35.13
N SER A 553 -13.46 -36.50 -34.17
CA SER A 553 -14.88 -36.81 -34.37
C SER A 553 -15.73 -35.60 -34.77
N GLN A 554 -15.42 -34.40 -34.26
CA GLN A 554 -16.17 -33.19 -34.59
C GLN A 554 -15.79 -32.65 -35.96
N ILE A 555 -14.50 -32.66 -36.30
CA ILE A 555 -14.01 -32.18 -37.59
C ILE A 555 -14.63 -33.01 -38.73
N PHE A 556 -14.71 -34.32 -38.55
CA PHE A 556 -15.17 -35.25 -39.59
C PHE A 556 -16.61 -35.73 -39.44
N ALA A 557 -17.41 -35.11 -38.56
CA ALA A 557 -18.76 -35.58 -38.19
C ALA A 557 -19.71 -35.77 -39.38
N ASN A 558 -19.58 -34.91 -40.41
CA ASN A 558 -20.44 -34.90 -41.60
C ASN A 558 -19.69 -35.34 -42.86
N SER A 559 -18.54 -36.00 -42.72
CA SER A 559 -17.75 -36.46 -43.88
C SER A 559 -18.27 -37.79 -44.41
N GLU A 560 -18.20 -37.99 -45.73
CA GLU A 560 -18.52 -39.26 -46.41
C GLU A 560 -17.26 -40.12 -46.62
N LEU A 561 -16.33 -40.07 -45.66
CA LEU A 561 -15.09 -40.85 -45.74
C LEU A 561 -15.37 -42.36 -45.66
N ALA A 562 -14.62 -43.13 -46.45
CA ALA A 562 -14.75 -44.58 -46.48
C ALA A 562 -14.12 -45.24 -45.25
N ASP A 563 -14.69 -46.36 -44.80
CA ASP A 563 -14.06 -47.22 -43.78
C ASP A 563 -12.63 -47.59 -44.18
N GLY A 564 -11.71 -47.55 -43.22
CA GLY A 564 -10.27 -47.71 -43.42
C GLY A 564 -9.52 -46.39 -43.65
N THR A 565 -10.23 -45.25 -43.71
CA THR A 565 -9.58 -43.93 -43.71
C THR A 565 -8.81 -43.74 -42.41
N ARG A 566 -7.55 -43.32 -42.48
CA ARG A 566 -6.66 -43.19 -41.33
C ARG A 566 -6.10 -41.78 -41.23
N ILE A 567 -6.14 -41.19 -40.04
CA ILE A 567 -5.50 -39.90 -39.74
C ILE A 567 -4.34 -40.16 -38.79
N VAL A 568 -3.16 -39.65 -39.14
CA VAL A 568 -1.89 -39.95 -38.48
C VAL A 568 -1.22 -38.66 -38.03
N SER A 569 -0.93 -38.57 -36.74
CA SER A 569 -0.07 -37.53 -36.14
C SER A 569 1.38 -37.98 -36.16
N LYS A 570 2.31 -37.03 -36.10
CA LYS A 570 3.73 -37.32 -35.89
C LYS A 570 3.98 -38.04 -34.57
N ASN A 571 3.32 -37.63 -33.48
CA ASN A 571 3.68 -38.06 -32.12
C ASN A 571 2.49 -38.60 -31.30
N ASP A 572 1.24 -38.21 -31.59
CA ASP A 572 0.05 -38.66 -30.83
C ASP A 572 -0.58 -39.94 -31.40
N GLY A 573 0.10 -40.55 -32.36
CA GLY A 573 -0.30 -41.77 -33.04
C GLY A 573 -1.38 -41.55 -34.09
N PHE A 574 -2.37 -42.44 -34.18
CA PHE A 574 -3.32 -42.43 -35.30
C PHE A 574 -4.69 -42.97 -34.93
N THR A 575 -5.67 -42.73 -35.81
CA THR A 575 -7.04 -43.26 -35.71
C THR A 575 -7.53 -43.71 -37.07
N GLU A 576 -8.34 -44.77 -37.11
CA GLU A 576 -8.96 -45.31 -38.32
C GLU A 576 -10.49 -45.25 -38.22
N LEU A 577 -11.14 -44.82 -39.31
CA LEU A 577 -12.59 -44.81 -39.44
C LEU A 577 -13.09 -46.23 -39.70
N ASN A 578 -13.98 -46.72 -38.84
CA ASN A 578 -14.65 -48.00 -39.02
C ASN A 578 -16.12 -47.91 -38.58
N SER A 579 -17.04 -48.23 -39.49
CA SER A 579 -18.48 -48.20 -39.26
C SER A 579 -18.98 -46.85 -38.72
N GLY A 580 -18.45 -45.76 -39.29
CA GLY A 580 -18.81 -44.38 -38.93
C GLY A 580 -18.22 -43.88 -37.60
N LYS A 581 -17.30 -44.63 -36.98
CA LYS A 581 -16.61 -44.23 -35.74
C LYS A 581 -15.10 -44.23 -35.94
N TRP A 582 -14.44 -43.25 -35.36
CA TRP A 582 -12.98 -43.17 -35.28
C TRP A 582 -12.48 -44.00 -34.11
N ALA A 583 -11.52 -44.91 -34.36
CA ALA A 583 -10.91 -45.75 -33.35
C ALA A 583 -9.38 -45.71 -33.46
N GLY A 584 -8.70 -45.39 -32.35
CA GLY A 584 -7.25 -45.36 -32.24
C GLY A 584 -6.78 -44.40 -31.15
N THR A 585 -5.47 -44.12 -31.12
CA THR A 585 -4.84 -43.29 -30.09
C THR A 585 -5.00 -41.79 -30.33
N LEU A 586 -5.25 -41.39 -31.58
CA LEU A 586 -5.43 -39.99 -31.95
C LEU A 586 -6.90 -39.56 -31.83
N GLU A 587 -7.20 -38.78 -30.80
CA GLU A 587 -8.57 -38.26 -30.56
C GLU A 587 -8.72 -36.77 -30.92
N THR A 588 -7.61 -36.02 -30.93
CA THR A 588 -7.59 -34.56 -31.06
C THR A 588 -6.64 -34.13 -32.17
N ILE A 589 -7.11 -33.24 -33.03
CA ILE A 589 -6.28 -32.45 -33.94
C ILE A 589 -5.83 -31.21 -33.17
N LYS A 590 -4.52 -31.08 -32.99
CA LYS A 590 -3.89 -29.96 -32.28
C LYS A 590 -3.53 -28.86 -33.26
N ALA A 591 -3.77 -27.63 -32.84
CA ALA A 591 -3.48 -26.44 -33.64
C ALA A 591 -1.98 -26.38 -33.99
N GLY A 592 -1.68 -26.24 -35.29
CA GLY A 592 -0.33 -26.02 -35.81
C GLY A 592 0.48 -27.30 -36.04
N GLU A 593 -0.02 -28.46 -35.61
CA GLU A 593 0.58 -29.75 -35.94
C GLU A 593 0.17 -30.24 -37.34
N GLY A 594 1.06 -30.99 -37.98
CA GLY A 594 0.82 -31.60 -39.28
C GLY A 594 0.33 -33.04 -39.18
N TYR A 595 -0.46 -33.46 -40.16
CA TYR A 595 -1.15 -34.75 -40.19
C TYR A 595 -1.11 -35.40 -41.58
N LEU A 596 -1.07 -36.73 -41.62
CA LEU A 596 -1.21 -37.51 -42.83
C LEU A 596 -2.56 -38.22 -42.85
N VAL A 597 -3.24 -38.18 -43.99
CA VAL A 597 -4.55 -38.82 -44.21
C VAL A 597 -4.40 -39.91 -45.27
N TYR A 598 -4.60 -41.16 -44.88
CA TYR A 598 -4.77 -42.26 -45.83
C TYR A 598 -6.24 -42.43 -46.17
N TYR A 599 -6.57 -42.38 -47.45
CA TYR A 599 -7.92 -42.61 -47.94
C TYR A 599 -7.97 -43.87 -48.84
N PRO A 600 -8.75 -44.91 -48.47
CA PRO A 600 -8.81 -46.18 -49.18
C PRO A 600 -9.73 -46.18 -50.40
N GLY A 601 -10.42 -45.07 -50.70
CA GLY A 601 -11.33 -44.99 -51.83
C GLY A 601 -10.62 -45.07 -53.18
N SER A 602 -11.36 -45.42 -54.24
CA SER A 602 -10.83 -45.58 -55.59
C SER A 602 -10.86 -44.31 -56.44
N SER A 603 -11.47 -43.23 -55.95
CA SER A 603 -11.58 -41.92 -56.61
C SER A 603 -11.57 -40.81 -55.57
N ASN A 604 -11.17 -39.60 -55.96
CA ASN A 604 -11.10 -38.46 -55.05
C ASN A 604 -12.42 -38.20 -54.31
N VAL A 605 -12.32 -37.72 -53.07
CA VAL A 605 -13.45 -37.29 -52.24
C VAL A 605 -13.21 -35.87 -51.73
N ASN A 606 -14.28 -35.11 -51.61
CA ASN A 606 -14.26 -33.78 -51.00
C ASN A 606 -14.75 -33.89 -49.57
N VAL A 607 -14.04 -33.29 -48.63
CA VAL A 607 -14.44 -33.22 -47.23
C VAL A 607 -14.59 -31.76 -46.83
N ILE A 608 -15.75 -31.39 -46.30
CA ILE A 608 -15.97 -30.05 -45.76
C ILE A 608 -15.55 -30.07 -44.29
N LEU A 609 -14.45 -29.37 -44.00
CA LEU A 609 -14.01 -29.07 -42.65
C LEU A 609 -14.91 -27.95 -42.07
N PRO A 610 -15.56 -28.16 -40.92
CA PRO A 610 -16.46 -27.16 -40.35
C PRO A 610 -15.72 -25.87 -39.97
N ALA A 611 -16.45 -24.75 -40.05
CA ALA A 611 -16.06 -23.47 -39.48
C ALA A 611 -15.63 -23.61 -38.01
N GLU A 612 -14.51 -22.99 -37.62
CA GLU A 612 -13.92 -23.17 -36.27
C GLU A 612 -14.90 -22.75 -35.16
N GLY A 613 -15.68 -21.69 -35.40
CA GLY A 613 -16.70 -21.21 -34.45
C GLY A 613 -17.83 -22.20 -34.16
N LEU A 614 -17.99 -23.25 -34.98
CA LEU A 614 -18.98 -24.33 -34.77
C LEU A 614 -18.39 -25.50 -33.97
N LEU A 615 -17.08 -25.55 -33.79
CA LEU A 615 -16.38 -26.61 -33.09
C LEU A 615 -16.21 -26.25 -31.61
N LYS A 616 -16.37 -27.24 -30.73
CA LYS A 616 -16.00 -27.07 -29.32
C LYS A 616 -14.49 -27.17 -29.20
N ARG A 617 -13.87 -26.21 -28.51
CA ARG A 617 -12.43 -26.26 -28.19
C ARG A 617 -12.17 -27.40 -27.21
N VAL A 618 -11.16 -28.18 -27.51
CA VAL A 618 -10.58 -29.14 -26.58
C VAL A 618 -9.43 -28.42 -25.89
N ASN A 619 -9.65 -27.94 -24.67
CA ASN A 619 -8.52 -27.48 -23.88
C ASN A 619 -7.60 -28.67 -23.65
N ASN A 620 -6.28 -28.45 -23.68
CA ASN A 620 -5.35 -29.39 -23.06
C ASN A 620 -5.79 -29.48 -21.60
N VAL A 621 -6.57 -30.50 -21.24
CA VAL A 621 -6.82 -30.80 -19.84
C VAL A 621 -5.42 -31.07 -19.31
N PRO A 622 -4.88 -30.26 -18.39
CA PRO A 622 -3.68 -30.69 -17.68
C PRO A 622 -4.08 -32.04 -17.15
N SER A 623 -3.41 -33.08 -17.64
CA SER A 623 -3.74 -34.46 -17.32
C SER A 623 -4.07 -34.46 -15.85
N ILE A 624 -5.33 -34.79 -15.49
CA ILE A 624 -5.65 -35.10 -14.10
C ILE A 624 -4.47 -35.93 -13.67
N LYS A 625 -3.77 -35.52 -12.60
CA LYS A 625 -2.66 -36.28 -12.02
C LYS A 625 -3.22 -37.65 -11.58
N ARG A 626 -3.55 -38.50 -12.54
CA ARG A 626 -3.34 -39.93 -12.48
C ARG A 626 -1.85 -40.03 -12.27
N ALA A 627 -1.46 -40.86 -11.30
CA ALA A 627 -0.06 -41.22 -11.15
C ALA A 627 0.53 -41.43 -12.56
N PRO A 628 1.72 -40.90 -12.87
CA PRO A 628 2.29 -41.09 -14.19
C PRO A 628 2.22 -42.59 -14.47
N ALA A 629 1.47 -42.99 -15.51
CA ALA A 629 1.65 -44.31 -16.08
C ALA A 629 3.17 -44.39 -16.30
N GLN A 630 3.84 -45.38 -15.71
CA GLN A 630 5.27 -45.53 -15.93
C GLN A 630 5.45 -45.61 -17.44
N ASN A 631 5.97 -44.55 -18.05
CA ASN A 631 6.28 -44.58 -19.47
C ASN A 631 7.56 -45.40 -19.61
N ILE A 632 7.38 -46.72 -19.66
CA ILE A 632 8.44 -47.71 -19.72
C ILE A 632 9.15 -47.71 -21.09
N TRP A 633 8.47 -47.20 -22.12
CA TRP A 633 8.96 -47.17 -23.49
C TRP A 633 9.45 -45.75 -23.82
N ASN A 634 10.76 -45.53 -23.69
CA ASN A 634 11.36 -44.25 -24.06
C ASN A 634 11.88 -44.30 -25.50
N TYR A 635 11.45 -43.35 -26.33
CA TYR A 635 11.89 -43.22 -27.73
C TYR A 635 11.93 -41.76 -28.15
N ASP A 636 12.87 -41.42 -29.03
CA ASP A 636 13.01 -40.09 -29.60
C ASP A 636 12.44 -40.08 -31.03
N ALA A 637 11.22 -39.54 -31.14
CA ALA A 637 10.54 -39.43 -32.41
C ALA A 637 11.17 -38.38 -33.35
N SER A 638 11.86 -37.35 -32.85
CA SER A 638 12.38 -36.26 -33.69
C SER A 638 13.53 -36.72 -34.58
N ARG A 639 14.14 -37.86 -34.30
CA ARG A 639 15.16 -38.46 -35.17
C ARG A 639 14.64 -38.90 -36.53
N PHE A 640 13.34 -39.13 -36.68
CA PHE A 640 12.75 -39.71 -37.89
C PHE A 640 11.71 -38.81 -38.52
N ALA A 641 11.80 -38.67 -39.83
CA ALA A 641 10.82 -37.94 -40.61
C ALA A 641 9.47 -38.66 -40.67
N ASP A 642 9.50 -40.00 -40.67
CA ASP A 642 8.36 -40.85 -40.97
C ASP A 642 7.97 -41.71 -39.76
N ASN A 643 6.72 -42.17 -39.79
CA ASN A 643 6.23 -43.19 -38.87
C ASN A 643 5.41 -44.24 -39.62
N MET A 644 5.43 -45.46 -39.09
CA MET A 644 4.60 -46.58 -39.50
C MET A 644 3.44 -46.71 -38.53
N THR A 645 2.24 -46.94 -39.07
CA THR A 645 1.04 -47.19 -38.27
C THR A 645 0.65 -48.67 -38.31
N ILE A 646 0.52 -49.29 -37.13
CA ILE A 646 0.18 -50.72 -37.01
C ILE A 646 -1.11 -50.87 -36.23
N ILE A 647 -2.10 -51.56 -36.82
CA ILE A 647 -3.23 -52.12 -36.09
C ILE A 647 -3.01 -53.62 -35.98
N ALA A 648 -2.92 -54.11 -34.75
CA ALA A 648 -2.72 -55.52 -34.45
C ALA A 648 -3.77 -56.06 -33.46
N ARG A 649 -3.78 -57.38 -33.32
CA ARG A 649 -4.53 -58.15 -32.33
C ARG A 649 -3.62 -59.26 -31.82
N SER A 650 -3.79 -59.66 -30.57
CA SER A 650 -3.16 -60.83 -29.98
C SER A 650 -4.09 -62.04 -30.03
N ASP A 651 -3.52 -63.25 -29.98
CA ASP A 651 -4.28 -64.50 -29.79
C ASP A 651 -5.05 -64.51 -28.46
N GLU A 652 -4.43 -63.98 -27.41
CA GLU A 652 -5.06 -63.80 -26.11
C GLU A 652 -5.66 -62.40 -25.94
N GLU A 653 -6.68 -62.27 -25.10
CA GLU A 653 -7.20 -60.96 -24.71
C GLU A 653 -6.23 -60.29 -23.73
N LEU A 654 -5.54 -59.25 -24.20
CA LEU A 654 -4.64 -58.46 -23.38
C LEU A 654 -5.40 -57.34 -22.67
N ASP A 655 -5.29 -57.30 -21.35
CA ASP A 655 -5.79 -56.21 -20.52
C ASP A 655 -4.94 -54.94 -20.73
N ALA A 656 -5.58 -53.85 -21.14
CA ALA A 656 -4.94 -52.57 -21.44
C ALA A 656 -4.28 -51.90 -20.23
N ASP A 657 -4.75 -52.18 -19.01
CA ASP A 657 -4.13 -51.63 -17.79
C ASP A 657 -2.90 -52.45 -17.37
N ARG A 658 -2.87 -53.74 -17.73
CA ARG A 658 -1.78 -54.65 -17.39
C ARG A 658 -0.68 -54.71 -18.43
N TYR A 659 -1.00 -54.64 -19.72
CA TYR A 659 -0.02 -54.89 -20.78
C TYR A 659 0.24 -53.67 -21.66
N SER A 660 1.48 -53.52 -22.08
CA SER A 660 1.88 -52.55 -23.11
C SER A 660 2.88 -53.17 -24.08
N ILE A 661 2.96 -52.63 -25.30
CA ILE A 661 3.79 -53.18 -26.36
C ILE A 661 4.79 -52.12 -26.84
N GLY A 662 6.06 -52.46 -26.87
CA GLY A 662 7.12 -51.63 -27.45
C GLY A 662 7.52 -52.13 -28.83
N ALA A 663 7.72 -51.22 -29.78
CA ALA A 663 8.28 -51.52 -31.10
C ALA A 663 9.77 -51.18 -31.14
N PHE A 664 10.59 -52.06 -31.72
CA PHE A 664 12.04 -51.99 -31.66
C PHE A 664 12.70 -52.17 -33.03
N VAL A 665 13.65 -51.30 -33.34
CA VAL A 665 14.55 -51.43 -34.49
C VAL A 665 15.98 -51.52 -33.96
N ALA A 666 16.70 -52.58 -34.32
CA ALA A 666 18.08 -52.83 -33.88
C ALA A 666 18.31 -52.70 -32.36
N GLY A 667 17.30 -53.03 -31.55
CA GLY A 667 17.34 -52.95 -30.08
C GLY A 667 16.96 -51.58 -29.50
N GLU A 668 16.73 -50.57 -30.34
CA GLU A 668 16.24 -49.25 -29.93
C GLU A 668 14.71 -49.20 -29.96
N CYS A 669 14.09 -48.71 -28.88
CA CYS A 669 12.64 -48.48 -28.86
C CYS A 669 12.28 -47.35 -29.82
N ARG A 670 11.28 -47.57 -30.66
CA ARG A 670 10.83 -46.68 -31.74
C ARG A 670 9.37 -46.27 -31.62
N GLY A 671 8.65 -46.83 -30.66
CA GLY A 671 7.22 -46.58 -30.53
C GLY A 671 6.59 -47.42 -29.46
N GLU A 672 5.44 -46.95 -28.98
CA GLU A 672 4.60 -47.62 -28.00
C GLU A 672 3.24 -47.99 -28.64
N GLY A 673 2.75 -49.16 -28.27
CA GLY A 673 1.45 -49.70 -28.63
C GLY A 673 0.45 -49.53 -27.49
N LYS A 674 -0.75 -49.02 -27.81
CA LYS A 674 -1.87 -48.91 -26.87
C LYS A 674 -2.99 -49.86 -27.25
N ILE A 675 -3.55 -50.53 -26.23
CA ILE A 675 -4.67 -51.45 -26.39
C ILE A 675 -5.98 -50.67 -26.24
N ILE A 676 -6.82 -50.68 -27.27
CA ILE A 676 -8.12 -49.98 -27.33
C ILE A 676 -9.11 -50.96 -27.94
N ASP A 677 -10.18 -51.29 -27.20
CA ASP A 677 -11.26 -52.19 -27.63
C ASP A 677 -10.75 -53.54 -28.22
N GLY A 678 -9.74 -54.15 -27.59
CA GLY A 678 -9.16 -55.42 -28.03
C GLY A 678 -8.35 -55.32 -29.33
N ARG A 679 -7.86 -54.13 -29.68
CA ARG A 679 -6.90 -53.87 -30.76
C ARG A 679 -5.71 -53.11 -30.22
N ILE A 680 -4.55 -53.37 -30.80
CA ILE A 680 -3.29 -52.73 -30.46
C ILE A 680 -2.95 -51.73 -31.55
N PHE A 681 -2.88 -50.45 -31.19
CA PHE A 681 -2.50 -49.35 -32.08
C PHE A 681 -1.07 -48.93 -31.77
N ILE A 682 -0.15 -49.10 -32.73
CA ILE A 682 1.28 -48.80 -32.56
C ILE A 682 1.71 -47.78 -33.61
N THR A 683 2.38 -46.73 -33.16
CA THR A 683 3.08 -45.78 -34.03
C THR A 683 4.57 -45.98 -33.87
N VAL A 684 5.25 -46.39 -34.94
CA VAL A 684 6.68 -46.72 -34.95
C VAL A 684 7.43 -45.69 -35.76
N HIS A 685 8.42 -45.01 -35.18
CA HIS A 685 9.29 -44.07 -35.88
C HIS A 685 10.47 -44.81 -36.53
N GLY A 686 10.80 -44.48 -37.77
CA GLY A 686 11.85 -45.21 -38.47
C GLY A 686 11.97 -44.82 -39.94
N GLU A 687 12.77 -45.59 -40.65
CA GLU A 687 13.08 -45.40 -42.07
C GLU A 687 12.72 -46.64 -42.89
N ASN A 688 12.42 -46.44 -44.17
CA ASN A 688 12.10 -47.53 -45.08
C ASN A 688 13.25 -48.55 -45.17
N GLY A 689 12.91 -49.84 -45.09
CA GLY A 689 13.87 -50.94 -45.10
C GLY A 689 14.37 -51.40 -43.72
N GLU A 690 14.02 -50.70 -42.64
CA GLU A 690 14.30 -51.15 -41.28
C GLU A 690 13.40 -52.33 -40.87
N LYS A 691 13.90 -53.21 -39.99
CA LYS A 691 13.15 -54.35 -39.43
C LYS A 691 12.65 -54.00 -38.03
N VAL A 692 11.33 -54.04 -37.86
CA VAL A 692 10.65 -53.78 -36.58
C VAL A 692 10.32 -55.10 -35.89
N ASN A 693 10.70 -55.18 -34.62
CA ASN A 693 10.41 -56.29 -33.69
C ASN A 693 9.55 -55.74 -32.54
N PHE A 694 8.90 -56.61 -31.77
CA PHE A 694 7.99 -56.18 -30.72
C PHE A 694 8.30 -56.85 -29.39
N LYS A 695 8.04 -56.13 -28.30
CA LYS A 695 8.15 -56.64 -26.94
C LYS A 695 6.88 -56.34 -26.18
N LEU A 696 6.36 -57.32 -25.46
CA LEU A 696 5.25 -57.19 -24.53
C LEU A 696 5.80 -56.95 -23.12
N HIS A 697 5.29 -55.94 -22.41
CA HIS A 697 5.59 -55.71 -21.02
C HIS A 697 4.35 -55.95 -20.15
N ASP A 698 4.52 -56.67 -19.06
CA ASP A 698 3.51 -56.85 -18.01
C ASP A 698 3.73 -55.83 -16.90
N ASN A 699 2.91 -54.80 -16.84
CA ASN A 699 2.96 -53.72 -15.86
C ASN A 699 2.76 -54.21 -14.40
N LEU A 700 2.17 -55.39 -14.20
CA LEU A 700 1.98 -55.96 -12.87
C LEU A 700 3.26 -56.62 -12.34
N THR A 701 3.99 -57.35 -13.20
CA THR A 701 5.20 -58.11 -12.79
C THR A 701 6.50 -57.38 -13.12
N GLY A 702 6.48 -56.44 -14.06
CA GLY A 702 7.66 -55.78 -14.63
C GLY A 702 8.42 -56.62 -15.66
N GLU A 703 7.87 -57.76 -16.08
CA GLU A 703 8.53 -58.68 -17.01
C GLU A 703 8.37 -58.25 -18.47
N TYR A 704 9.43 -58.47 -19.25
CA TYR A 704 9.47 -58.25 -20.70
C TYR A 704 9.48 -59.59 -21.43
N ARG A 705 8.67 -59.70 -22.49
CA ARG A 705 8.63 -60.86 -23.40
C ARG A 705 8.85 -60.40 -24.83
N ASP A 706 9.82 -60.99 -25.52
CA ASP A 706 10.02 -60.76 -26.95
C ASP A 706 8.91 -61.48 -27.74
N LEU A 707 8.28 -60.77 -28.68
CA LEU A 707 7.30 -61.35 -29.60
C LEU A 707 8.00 -61.86 -30.86
N ALA A 708 7.49 -62.94 -31.45
CA ALA A 708 8.13 -63.62 -32.59
C ALA A 708 8.01 -62.82 -33.90
N GLU A 709 7.01 -61.95 -33.98
CA GLU A 709 6.66 -61.18 -35.16
C GLU A 709 7.74 -60.16 -35.52
N ARG A 710 8.05 -60.12 -36.82
CA ARG A 710 8.96 -59.14 -37.41
C ARG A 710 8.36 -58.60 -38.69
N VAL A 711 8.35 -57.27 -38.84
CA VAL A 711 7.82 -56.60 -40.02
C VAL A 711 8.84 -55.63 -40.61
N ASP A 712 8.82 -55.51 -41.93
CA ASP A 712 9.49 -54.40 -42.62
C ASP A 712 8.76 -53.10 -42.34
N PHE A 713 9.52 -52.08 -41.97
CA PHE A 713 9.03 -50.70 -41.87
C PHE A 713 8.40 -50.28 -43.19
N ALA A 714 7.19 -49.75 -43.11
CA ALA A 714 6.38 -49.23 -44.22
C ALA A 714 5.37 -48.23 -43.65
N ASP A 715 4.56 -47.58 -44.48
CA ASP A 715 3.61 -46.57 -43.96
C ASP A 715 2.53 -47.18 -43.04
N MET A 716 2.09 -48.41 -43.34
CA MET A 716 1.07 -49.10 -42.55
C MET A 716 1.18 -50.63 -42.55
N ARG A 717 0.71 -51.23 -41.45
CA ARG A 717 0.47 -52.67 -41.30
C ARG A 717 -0.84 -52.93 -40.57
N GLY A 718 -1.66 -53.81 -41.14
CA GLY A 718 -2.98 -54.14 -40.60
C GLY A 718 -3.98 -52.98 -40.68
N THR A 719 -5.26 -53.35 -40.63
CA THR A 719 -6.40 -52.42 -40.55
C THR A 719 -7.33 -52.87 -39.43
N PHE A 720 -8.32 -52.05 -39.08
CA PHE A 720 -9.31 -52.43 -38.07
C PHE A 720 -10.06 -53.72 -38.48
N LYS A 721 -10.36 -53.86 -39.78
CA LYS A 721 -11.03 -55.03 -40.36
C LYS A 721 -10.11 -56.24 -40.55
N SER A 722 -8.82 -56.01 -40.79
CA SER A 722 -7.82 -57.06 -40.99
C SER A 722 -6.55 -56.73 -40.20
N PRO A 723 -6.57 -56.89 -38.86
CA PRO A 723 -5.42 -56.54 -38.02
C PRO A 723 -4.24 -57.50 -38.27
N MET A 724 -3.03 -57.00 -38.04
CA MET A 724 -1.86 -57.86 -37.85
C MET A 724 -2.06 -58.73 -36.60
N HIS A 725 -1.38 -59.86 -36.53
CA HIS A 725 -1.56 -60.83 -35.44
C HIS A 725 -0.28 -61.01 -34.63
N PHE A 726 -0.38 -61.06 -33.30
CA PHE A 726 0.71 -61.35 -32.37
C PHE A 726 0.47 -62.68 -31.63
N ASP A 727 1.45 -63.59 -31.70
CA ASP A 727 1.53 -64.79 -30.88
C ASP A 727 2.13 -64.44 -29.51
N THR A 728 1.27 -64.41 -28.48
CA THR A 728 1.64 -64.03 -27.12
C THR A 728 1.95 -65.22 -26.20
N ASP A 729 1.78 -66.46 -26.69
CA ASP A 729 1.84 -67.70 -25.88
C ASP A 729 3.27 -68.19 -25.64
N GLY A 730 4.27 -67.60 -26.31
CA GLY A 730 5.68 -67.95 -26.13
C GLY A 730 6.01 -69.40 -26.53
N SER A 731 5.18 -70.03 -27.37
CA SER A 731 5.41 -71.41 -27.84
C SER A 731 6.50 -71.47 -28.91
N ALA A 732 7.74 -71.17 -28.53
CA ALA A 732 8.90 -71.57 -29.30
C ALA A 732 8.82 -73.10 -29.49
N GLN A 733 8.52 -73.56 -30.72
CA GLN A 733 8.65 -74.98 -31.09
C GLN A 733 10.14 -75.40 -31.21
N GLY A 734 10.94 -75.05 -30.20
CA GLY A 734 12.30 -75.55 -30.02
C GLY A 734 12.28 -76.84 -29.18
N ILE A 735 13.17 -77.77 -29.50
CA ILE A 735 13.35 -79.04 -28.76
C ILE A 735 13.48 -78.75 -27.26
N GLN A 736 12.56 -79.28 -26.47
CA GLN A 736 12.43 -78.88 -25.06
C GLN A 736 13.37 -79.62 -24.11
N ASP A 737 13.90 -80.80 -24.46
CA ASP A 737 14.85 -81.53 -23.59
C ASP A 737 15.59 -82.70 -24.27
N VAL A 738 16.67 -83.20 -23.64
CA VAL A 738 17.38 -84.44 -24.02
C VAL A 738 17.05 -85.57 -23.04
N ILE A 739 16.39 -86.62 -23.50
CA ILE A 739 15.91 -87.75 -22.67
C ILE A 739 16.76 -89.02 -22.86
N SER A 740 16.69 -89.93 -21.87
CA SER A 740 17.33 -91.25 -21.91
C SER A 740 16.34 -92.37 -22.29
N ASP A 741 16.85 -93.54 -22.71
CA ASP A 741 16.04 -94.68 -23.19
C ASP A 741 14.94 -95.15 -22.22
N SER A 742 15.13 -94.96 -20.91
CA SER A 742 14.16 -95.36 -19.87
C SER A 742 12.97 -94.40 -19.74
N GLU A 743 12.96 -93.28 -20.46
CA GLU A 743 11.97 -92.20 -20.34
C GLU A 743 11.11 -92.03 -21.60
N ILE A 744 11.16 -93.01 -22.51
CA ILE A 744 10.34 -93.01 -23.73
C ILE A 744 8.90 -93.36 -23.35
N ASP A 745 7.98 -92.41 -23.52
CA ASP A 745 6.55 -92.64 -23.44
C ASP A 745 6.13 -93.72 -24.46
N PRO A 746 5.41 -94.79 -24.05
CA PRO A 746 4.96 -95.85 -24.95
C PRO A 746 4.15 -95.36 -26.17
N GLU A 747 3.50 -94.20 -26.08
CA GLU A 747 2.71 -93.61 -27.17
C GLU A 747 3.51 -92.59 -28.03
N ALA A 748 4.79 -92.37 -27.75
CA ALA A 748 5.59 -91.39 -28.48
C ALA A 748 5.95 -91.86 -29.90
N GLU A 749 5.94 -90.92 -30.85
CA GLU A 749 6.44 -91.13 -32.20
C GLU A 749 7.93 -90.81 -32.27
N ILE A 750 8.74 -91.75 -32.77
CA ILE A 750 10.19 -91.60 -32.84
C ILE A 750 10.64 -91.46 -34.29
N TYR A 751 11.51 -90.49 -34.55
CA TYR A 751 12.05 -90.18 -35.86
C TYR A 751 13.58 -90.20 -35.82
N THR A 752 14.23 -90.64 -36.90
CA THR A 752 15.66 -90.38 -37.12
C THR A 752 15.89 -88.87 -37.31
N ILE A 753 17.13 -88.41 -37.18
CA ILE A 753 17.51 -87.02 -37.52
C ILE A 753 17.21 -86.64 -38.98
N SER A 754 17.04 -87.63 -39.86
CA SER A 754 16.64 -87.44 -41.26
C SER A 754 15.12 -87.43 -41.47
N GLY A 755 14.32 -87.49 -40.41
CA GLY A 755 12.86 -87.39 -40.45
C GLY A 755 12.13 -88.71 -40.75
N GLN A 756 12.82 -89.85 -40.75
CA GLN A 756 12.19 -91.15 -40.96
C GLN A 756 11.62 -91.70 -39.64
N ARG A 757 10.34 -92.08 -39.63
CA ARG A 757 9.69 -92.69 -38.46
C ARG A 757 10.25 -94.11 -38.19
N VAL A 758 10.55 -94.40 -36.92
CA VAL A 758 11.12 -95.67 -36.45
C VAL A 758 10.37 -96.21 -35.23
N ASN A 759 10.43 -97.53 -35.02
CA ASN A 759 9.79 -98.20 -33.88
C ASN A 759 10.63 -97.97 -32.59
N SER A 760 9.94 -97.77 -31.45
CA SER A 760 10.55 -97.57 -30.13
C SER A 760 11.22 -98.82 -29.55
N GLN A 761 10.86 -100.02 -30.02
CA GLN A 761 11.47 -101.27 -29.59
C GLN A 761 12.75 -101.57 -30.40
N ASN A 762 13.88 -101.75 -29.70
CA ASN A 762 15.21 -102.09 -30.28
C ASN A 762 15.86 -101.02 -31.17
N LEU A 763 15.73 -99.74 -30.82
CA LEU A 763 16.50 -98.66 -31.45
C LEU A 763 18.01 -98.96 -31.44
N ALA A 764 18.71 -98.69 -32.54
CA ALA A 764 20.17 -98.79 -32.59
C ALA A 764 20.83 -97.61 -31.84
N LYS A 765 22.14 -97.69 -31.59
CA LYS A 765 22.90 -96.55 -31.04
C LYS A 765 22.82 -95.37 -32.00
N GLY A 766 22.40 -94.20 -31.52
CA GLY A 766 22.14 -93.05 -32.38
C GLY A 766 21.34 -91.93 -31.73
N ILE A 767 21.08 -90.87 -32.50
CA ILE A 767 20.29 -89.72 -32.10
C ILE A 767 18.92 -89.79 -32.77
N TYR A 768 17.86 -89.59 -31.99
CA TYR A 768 16.48 -89.62 -32.45
C TYR A 768 15.71 -88.39 -31.96
N ILE A 769 14.62 -88.07 -32.65
CA ILE A 769 13.64 -87.05 -32.25
C ILE A 769 12.41 -87.80 -31.75
N VAL A 770 11.97 -87.50 -30.54
CA VAL A 770 10.80 -88.10 -29.89
C VAL A 770 9.70 -87.06 -29.80
N ARG A 771 8.55 -87.35 -30.40
CA ARG A 771 7.40 -86.45 -30.44
C ARG A 771 6.25 -87.05 -29.65
N THR A 772 5.70 -86.25 -28.74
CA THR A 772 4.47 -86.53 -27.98
C THR A 772 3.41 -85.49 -28.35
N LYS A 773 2.18 -85.63 -27.84
CA LYS A 773 1.11 -84.63 -28.06
C LYS A 773 1.46 -83.24 -27.54
N THR A 774 2.33 -83.14 -26.54
CA THR A 774 2.62 -81.89 -25.81
C THR A 774 4.07 -81.43 -25.91
N ALA A 775 5.00 -82.24 -26.43
CA ALA A 775 6.41 -81.86 -26.54
C ALA A 775 7.18 -82.60 -27.66
N THR A 776 8.24 -81.96 -28.14
CA THR A 776 9.27 -82.56 -29.00
C THR A 776 10.61 -82.58 -28.26
N ARG A 777 11.24 -83.75 -28.15
CA ARG A 777 12.46 -84.01 -27.37
C ARG A 777 13.53 -84.72 -28.22
N LYS A 778 14.80 -84.65 -27.80
CA LYS A 778 15.91 -85.39 -28.42
C LYS A 778 16.26 -86.60 -27.56
N LEU A 779 16.40 -87.77 -28.16
CA LEU A 779 16.86 -89.00 -27.51
C LEU A 779 18.27 -89.34 -27.99
N ILE A 780 19.19 -89.62 -27.07
CA ILE A 780 20.53 -90.12 -27.40
C ILE A 780 20.66 -91.55 -26.87
N LYS A 781 20.64 -92.53 -27.77
CA LYS A 781 20.82 -93.94 -27.45
C LYS A 781 22.29 -94.33 -27.54
N LYS A 782 22.89 -94.70 -26.41
CA LYS A 782 24.33 -94.92 -26.26
C LYS A 782 24.79 -96.34 -26.58
#